data_AF-A0A7J4IJ33-F1
#
_entry.id   AF-A0A7J4IJ33-F1
#
_cell.length_a   1.000
_cell.length_b   1.000
_cell.length_c   1.000
_cell.angle_alpha   90.00
_cell.angle_beta   90.00
_cell.angle_gamma   90.00
#
_symmetry.space_group_name_H-M   'P 1'
#
loop_
_entity.id
_entity.type
_entity.pdbx_description
1 polymer ?
#
loop_
_entity_poly.entity_id
_entity_poly.type
_entity_poly.pdbx_seq_one_letter_code
_entity_poly.pdbx_strand_id
1 'polypeptide(L)'
;MHDKGHSGERCPACKDAVAALLERCYGRVERNKNLYLPALLDEWIGGPCGADLSVIHSALGDLRGNKNFANPAWRSEVDFFVSDPEFIVEFDESQHFTAPRAEALEHYPPGLSIGFPIEDWHRHCVEINAHDNDPVDRDEKRAWYDTLRDFAPKRLGLGPTVRLYSREREWCSLDPNREMDVEAFRMLIDERRDIARSGEPLSIENQDRLMPWVATVMLSSNRPKEREKDPAFDEGRFQALPCIIEAVLASTAGDGVILFPGGWVHGGFDTAASQIEPLFQCAHSVLTEARERQVVVCIGIDGRFNRPLENDPYDQDQLAVAFDRTGLIAAGRKFFWTDEDERDSITLAAGYAEREEGLPRTFTVGDTGFYLFVCYDIYGPARKPDKYPNPGVDVGLNLIHRFCPKKQGPSQTNYFPRHGFAPVSRNWKIPIFGTGVFYRRPLEANWPSGVWHPLESEGLLTHYDEYGISPAKTIGPIAVEEREVVVRVYEGYRPAKPAVGRSEAADPARKGGKGGSGGRRDQFPVDDLADQREVFFESVRRFAEGHRRSGEIRNMRTKPKDQCWVDIESWRRLGKWRPLYEFYDLIERQGRDEVTVEFQCGTAPYGALANLIKEQMAVIAAEMPGLPRPNVDTTTPKGWTRLQFTYPGTANPDEIAGGMRVLIDRTRRDVDVWLAEHGNA
;
A
#
# COMPACT_ATOMS: atom_id res chain seq x y z
N MET A 1 19.60 15.36 20.07
CA MET A 1 20.33 15.43 18.78
C MET A 1 19.75 16.62 18.03
N HIS A 2 20.60 17.49 17.48
CA HIS A 2 20.18 18.75 16.87
C HIS A 2 19.30 18.50 15.65
N ASP A 3 18.13 19.13 15.65
CA ASP A 3 17.23 19.29 14.51
C ASP A 3 17.99 20.07 13.42
N LYS A 4 18.55 19.36 12.44
CA LYS A 4 19.25 19.98 11.31
C LYS A 4 18.18 20.45 10.33
N GLY A 5 17.64 21.64 10.56
CA GLY A 5 16.65 22.26 9.68
C GLY A 5 17.11 22.28 8.22
N HIS A 6 16.26 21.80 7.32
CA HIS A 6 16.51 21.82 5.88
C HIS A 6 16.62 23.28 5.39
N SER A 7 17.73 23.63 4.73
CA SER A 7 18.02 25.01 4.30
C SER A 7 17.78 25.25 2.80
N GLY A 8 16.84 24.52 2.20
CA GLY A 8 16.50 24.60 0.78
C GLY A 8 17.44 23.79 -0.11
N GLU A 9 17.52 24.17 -1.39
CA GLU A 9 18.18 23.39 -2.45
C GLU A 9 19.66 23.09 -2.19
N ARG A 10 20.42 24.06 -1.68
CA ARG A 10 21.85 23.91 -1.37
C ARG A 10 22.10 23.38 0.04
N CYS A 11 21.15 22.64 0.61
CA CYS A 11 21.24 22.14 1.97
C CYS A 11 22.46 21.20 2.12
N PRO A 12 23.49 21.57 2.91
CA PRO A 12 24.66 20.72 3.11
C PRO A 12 24.27 19.39 3.77
N ALA A 13 23.24 19.40 4.62
CA ALA A 13 22.74 18.21 5.29
C ALA A 13 22.13 17.19 4.30
N CYS A 14 21.58 17.64 3.16
CA CYS A 14 21.10 16.73 2.11
C CYS A 14 22.26 15.95 1.49
N LYS A 15 23.32 16.67 1.08
CA LYS A 15 24.52 16.05 0.49
C LYS A 15 25.24 15.15 1.49
N ASP A 16 25.25 15.53 2.78
CA ASP A 16 25.77 14.68 3.85
C ASP A 16 24.94 13.42 4.08
N ALA A 17 23.61 13.52 4.05
CA ALA A 17 22.72 12.37 4.19
C ALA A 17 22.89 11.40 3.02
N VAL A 18 22.95 11.88 1.79
CA VAL A 18 23.22 11.06 0.59
C VAL A 18 24.54 10.31 0.73
N ALA A 19 25.62 10.99 1.15
CA ALA A 19 26.91 10.33 1.35
C ALA A 19 26.83 9.22 2.40
N ALA A 20 26.19 9.49 3.54
CA ALA A 20 26.05 8.51 4.62
C ALA A 20 25.18 7.32 4.20
N LEU A 21 24.11 7.56 3.44
CA LEU A 21 23.27 6.50 2.87
C LEU A 21 24.06 5.66 1.86
N LEU A 22 24.81 6.28 0.94
CA LEU A 22 25.67 5.56 0.00
C LEU A 22 26.70 4.69 0.75
N GLU A 23 27.30 5.19 1.83
CA GLU A 23 28.24 4.42 2.65
C GLU A 23 27.56 3.22 3.34
N ARG A 24 26.33 3.40 3.83
CA ARG A 24 25.53 2.32 4.40
C ARG A 24 25.11 1.29 3.36
N CYS A 25 24.82 1.73 2.14
CA CYS A 25 24.36 0.87 1.07
C CYS A 25 25.49 0.03 0.47
N TYR A 26 26.64 0.66 0.20
CA TYR A 26 27.71 0.14 -0.67
C TYR A 26 29.11 0.20 -0.04
N GLY A 27 29.23 0.62 1.22
CA GLY A 27 30.51 0.66 1.92
C GLY A 27 31.32 1.93 1.61
N ARG A 28 32.44 1.82 0.90
CA ARG A 28 33.37 2.95 0.75
C ARG A 28 32.89 3.94 -0.32
N VAL A 29 32.74 5.21 0.08
CA VAL A 29 32.39 6.34 -0.79
C VAL A 29 33.49 7.40 -0.72
N GLU A 30 33.92 7.91 -1.87
CA GLU A 30 34.90 8.98 -1.99
C GLU A 30 34.23 10.26 -2.51
N ARG A 31 34.24 11.34 -1.72
CA ARG A 31 33.70 12.64 -2.13
C ARG A 31 34.68 13.41 -3.01
N ASN A 32 34.19 14.14 -4.01
CA ASN A 32 34.99 14.98 -4.90
C ASN A 32 36.16 14.22 -5.54
N LYS A 33 35.96 12.94 -5.88
CA LYS A 33 37.03 12.12 -6.48
C LYS A 33 37.33 12.65 -7.87
N ASN A 34 38.59 12.95 -8.14
CA ASN A 34 39.02 13.30 -9.49
C ASN A 34 39.20 12.04 -10.34
N LEU A 35 38.44 11.93 -11.43
CA LEU A 35 38.51 10.83 -12.39
C LEU A 35 39.64 10.97 -13.43
N TYR A 36 40.36 12.08 -13.43
CA TYR A 36 41.39 12.44 -14.41
C TYR A 36 40.92 12.36 -15.87
N LEU A 37 39.66 12.74 -16.13
CA LEU A 37 39.11 12.81 -17.48
C LEU A 37 39.67 14.02 -18.23
N PRO A 38 39.96 13.88 -19.53
CA PRO A 38 40.38 15.01 -20.34
C PRO A 38 39.21 15.96 -20.61
N ALA A 39 39.48 17.25 -20.59
CA ALA A 39 38.47 18.29 -20.80
C ALA A 39 38.25 18.61 -22.29
N LEU A 40 39.26 18.40 -23.13
CA LEU A 40 39.27 18.79 -24.54
C LEU A 40 38.72 17.66 -25.41
N LEU A 41 37.87 18.01 -26.38
CA LEU A 41 37.28 17.04 -27.33
C LEU A 41 38.36 16.20 -28.04
N ASP A 42 39.47 16.81 -28.45
CA ASP A 42 40.56 16.15 -29.19
C ASP A 42 41.12 14.90 -28.46
N GLU A 43 41.06 14.87 -27.13
CA GLU A 43 41.53 13.76 -26.31
C GLU A 43 40.52 12.60 -26.19
N TRP A 44 39.30 12.81 -26.69
CA TRP A 44 38.25 11.81 -26.83
C TRP A 44 38.12 11.29 -28.26
N ILE A 45 38.66 12.00 -29.25
CA ILE A 45 38.65 11.59 -30.66
C ILE A 45 39.38 10.25 -30.82
N GLY A 46 38.78 9.35 -31.60
CA GLY A 46 39.28 7.98 -31.80
C GLY A 46 38.97 7.01 -30.65
N GLY A 47 38.43 7.49 -29.52
CA GLY A 47 37.92 6.67 -28.44
C GLY A 47 36.47 6.22 -28.64
N PRO A 48 35.93 5.39 -27.72
CA PRO A 48 34.60 4.76 -27.85
C PRO A 48 33.41 5.74 -27.80
N CYS A 49 33.65 7.00 -27.45
CA CYS A 49 32.64 8.05 -27.31
C CYS A 49 32.96 9.29 -28.16
N GLY A 50 34.07 9.29 -28.92
CA GLY A 50 34.56 10.52 -29.55
C GLY A 50 33.62 11.09 -30.61
N ALA A 51 32.91 10.23 -31.35
CA ALA A 51 31.93 10.66 -32.34
C ALA A 51 30.72 11.36 -31.69
N ASP A 52 30.14 10.72 -30.66
CA ASP A 52 28.98 11.25 -29.93
C ASP A 52 29.32 12.59 -29.24
N LEU A 53 30.47 12.65 -28.56
CA LEU A 53 30.96 13.85 -27.90
C LEU A 53 31.27 14.99 -28.87
N SER A 54 31.67 14.69 -30.11
CA SER A 54 31.91 15.71 -31.15
C SER A 54 30.62 16.39 -31.57
N VAL A 55 29.52 15.63 -31.71
CA VAL A 55 28.18 16.17 -32.00
C VAL A 55 27.74 17.11 -30.88
N ILE A 56 27.79 16.64 -29.63
CA ILE A 56 27.39 17.42 -28.46
C ILE A 56 28.24 18.69 -28.32
N HIS A 57 29.56 18.59 -28.47
CA HIS A 57 30.46 19.75 -28.38
C HIS A 57 30.16 20.80 -29.46
N SER A 58 29.87 20.38 -30.69
CA SER A 58 29.48 21.31 -31.75
C SER A 58 28.15 21.99 -31.42
N ALA A 59 27.13 21.22 -31.03
CA ALA A 59 25.81 21.73 -30.67
C ALA A 59 25.90 22.80 -29.58
N LEU A 60 26.62 22.51 -28.49
CA LEU A 60 26.89 23.46 -27.41
C LEU A 60 27.59 24.73 -27.91
N GLY A 61 28.60 24.58 -28.76
CA GLY A 61 29.35 25.73 -29.29
C GLY A 61 28.56 26.60 -30.26
N ASP A 62 27.58 26.01 -30.96
CA ASP A 62 26.74 26.69 -31.94
C ASP A 62 25.63 27.53 -31.26
N LEU A 63 25.22 27.21 -30.02
CA LEU A 63 24.21 27.98 -29.26
C LEU A 63 24.55 29.47 -29.13
N ARG A 64 25.82 29.80 -28.90
CA ARG A 64 26.31 31.20 -28.76
C ARG A 64 27.51 31.51 -29.65
N GLY A 65 27.85 30.62 -30.59
CA GLY A 65 28.96 30.79 -31.52
C GLY A 65 30.35 30.77 -30.88
N ASN A 66 30.50 30.15 -29.71
CA ASN A 66 31.78 29.98 -29.03
C ASN A 66 32.13 28.49 -28.95
N LYS A 67 33.16 28.04 -29.69
CA LYS A 67 33.62 26.64 -29.67
C LYS A 67 34.75 26.39 -28.67
N ASN A 68 35.23 27.43 -27.99
CA ASN A 68 36.38 27.38 -27.08
C ASN A 68 35.94 27.50 -25.61
N PHE A 69 34.83 26.84 -25.23
CA PHE A 69 34.33 26.83 -23.86
C PHE A 69 35.03 25.79 -22.97
N ALA A 70 35.58 24.71 -23.54
CA ALA A 70 36.30 23.71 -22.75
C ALA A 70 37.61 24.25 -22.16
N ASN A 71 37.84 24.02 -20.85
CA ASN A 71 39.04 24.47 -20.15
C ASN A 71 39.95 23.28 -19.84
N PRO A 72 41.19 23.21 -20.35
CA PRO A 72 42.13 22.12 -20.05
C PRO A 72 42.55 22.06 -18.58
N ALA A 73 42.34 23.12 -17.80
CA ALA A 73 42.57 23.12 -16.35
C ALA A 73 41.38 22.55 -15.54
N TRP A 74 40.30 22.11 -16.20
CA TRP A 74 39.15 21.48 -15.54
C TRP A 74 39.58 20.22 -14.79
N ARG A 75 39.02 20.03 -13.59
CA ARG A 75 39.16 18.81 -12.80
C ARG A 75 37.87 18.05 -12.87
N SER A 76 37.95 16.79 -13.31
CA SER A 76 36.82 15.86 -13.34
C SER A 76 36.50 15.32 -11.95
N GLU A 77 36.27 16.23 -11.00
CA GLU A 77 35.77 15.89 -9.68
C GLU A 77 34.29 15.52 -9.80
N VAL A 78 33.93 14.37 -9.21
CA VAL A 78 32.55 13.90 -9.09
C VAL A 78 32.09 14.01 -7.65
N ASP A 79 30.80 14.27 -7.44
CA ASP A 79 30.27 14.47 -6.08
C ASP A 79 30.53 13.26 -5.18
N PHE A 80 30.21 12.06 -5.68
CA PHE A 80 30.50 10.80 -5.01
C PHE A 80 31.00 9.74 -5.98
N PHE A 81 32.03 9.02 -5.57
CA PHE A 81 32.47 7.79 -6.21
C PHE A 81 32.29 6.62 -5.24
N VAL A 82 31.47 5.66 -5.62
CA VAL A 82 31.28 4.40 -4.86
C VAL A 82 32.35 3.41 -5.33
N SER A 83 33.08 2.80 -4.39
CA SER A 83 34.21 1.93 -4.72
C SER A 83 33.83 0.48 -5.00
N ASP A 84 32.72 0.01 -4.44
CA ASP A 84 32.22 -1.34 -4.68
C ASP A 84 30.68 -1.36 -4.55
N PRO A 85 29.93 -1.42 -5.65
CA PRO A 85 30.42 -1.48 -7.03
C PRO A 85 30.99 -0.13 -7.50
N GLU A 86 31.91 -0.14 -8.47
CA GLU A 86 32.54 1.09 -8.99
C GLU A 86 31.56 1.90 -9.87
N PHE A 87 31.00 3.00 -9.36
CA PHE A 87 30.16 3.94 -10.11
C PHE A 87 30.15 5.36 -9.54
N ILE A 88 29.60 6.30 -10.31
CA ILE A 88 29.54 7.73 -9.99
C ILE A 88 28.12 8.10 -9.55
N VAL A 89 28.01 8.94 -8.53
CA VAL A 89 26.76 9.64 -8.18
C VAL A 89 27.00 11.15 -8.19
N GLU A 90 26.23 11.87 -9.01
CA GLU A 90 26.18 13.34 -9.01
C GLU A 90 24.94 13.85 -8.28
N PHE A 91 25.09 14.95 -7.54
CA PHE A 91 24.00 15.59 -6.80
C PHE A 91 23.70 16.96 -7.40
N ASP A 92 22.70 17.00 -8.28
CA ASP A 92 22.40 18.15 -9.12
C ASP A 92 21.53 19.19 -8.39
N GLU A 93 22.00 20.43 -8.38
CA GLU A 93 21.23 21.63 -8.00
C GLU A 93 20.64 22.31 -9.23
N SER A 94 19.63 23.19 -9.06
CA SER A 94 18.97 23.96 -10.13
C SER A 94 19.92 24.55 -11.18
N GLN A 95 21.12 24.97 -10.75
CA GLN A 95 22.15 25.54 -11.63
C GLN A 95 22.68 24.58 -12.72
N HIS A 96 22.43 23.28 -12.62
CA HIS A 96 22.77 22.28 -13.64
C HIS A 96 21.71 22.17 -14.74
N PHE A 97 20.51 22.68 -14.50
CA PHE A 97 19.37 22.55 -15.40
C PHE A 97 19.24 23.81 -16.29
N THR A 98 20.14 23.91 -17.27
CA THR A 98 20.28 25.06 -18.17
C THR A 98 19.90 24.71 -19.60
N ALA A 99 19.61 25.70 -20.46
CA ALA A 99 19.34 25.46 -21.88
C ALA A 99 20.48 24.71 -22.61
N PRO A 100 21.78 25.03 -22.39
CA PRO A 100 22.87 24.21 -22.94
C PRO A 100 22.87 22.76 -22.45
N ARG A 101 22.43 22.50 -21.20
CA ARG A 101 22.31 21.13 -20.72
C ARG A 101 21.19 20.37 -21.44
N ALA A 102 20.05 21.02 -21.70
CA ALA A 102 18.97 20.45 -22.52
C ALA A 102 19.49 20.07 -23.91
N GLU A 103 20.19 20.98 -24.59
CA GLU A 103 20.80 20.74 -25.90
C GLU A 103 21.76 19.54 -25.86
N ALA A 104 22.63 19.46 -24.85
CA ALA A 104 23.55 18.33 -24.74
C ALA A 104 22.82 16.99 -24.60
N LEU A 105 21.75 16.94 -23.79
CA LEU A 105 20.95 15.75 -23.56
C LEU A 105 20.21 15.27 -24.82
N GLU A 106 19.76 16.17 -25.69
CA GLU A 106 19.11 15.82 -26.97
C GLU A 106 20.02 15.05 -27.93
N HIS A 107 21.34 15.22 -27.80
CA HIS A 107 22.34 14.54 -28.62
C HIS A 107 22.94 13.30 -27.95
N TYR A 108 22.40 12.84 -26.82
CA TYR A 108 22.86 11.60 -26.20
C TYR A 108 22.48 10.40 -27.07
N PRO A 109 23.43 9.48 -27.37
CA PRO A 109 23.13 8.35 -28.22
C PRO A 109 22.22 7.36 -27.46
N PRO A 110 21.23 6.73 -28.13
CA PRO A 110 20.26 5.82 -27.48
C PRO A 110 20.87 4.63 -26.73
N GLY A 111 22.10 4.25 -27.04
CA GLY A 111 22.84 3.17 -26.39
C GLY A 111 23.77 3.60 -25.24
N LEU A 112 23.70 4.86 -24.80
CA LEU A 112 24.49 5.33 -23.65
C LEU A 112 23.89 4.78 -22.35
N SER A 113 24.69 4.04 -21.59
CA SER A 113 24.29 3.53 -20.27
C SER A 113 24.37 4.64 -19.23
N ILE A 114 23.22 5.14 -18.81
CA ILE A 114 23.05 6.23 -17.83
C ILE A 114 22.09 5.82 -16.72
N GLY A 115 22.38 6.29 -15.51
CA GLY A 115 21.60 5.99 -14.31
C GLY A 115 20.65 7.12 -13.92
N PHE A 116 20.13 7.87 -14.89
CA PHE A 116 19.13 8.91 -14.67
C PHE A 116 18.26 9.09 -15.93
N PRO A 117 16.99 9.50 -15.77
CA PRO A 117 16.09 9.76 -16.89
C PRO A 117 16.50 11.03 -17.65
N ILE A 118 16.93 10.88 -18.91
CA ILE A 118 17.33 12.02 -19.77
C ILE A 118 16.19 13.01 -19.89
N GLU A 119 14.98 12.50 -20.12
CA GLU A 119 13.77 13.28 -20.38
C GLU A 119 13.37 14.11 -19.18
N ASP A 120 13.49 13.58 -17.96
CA ASP A 120 13.24 14.35 -16.74
C ASP A 120 14.30 15.43 -16.55
N TRP A 121 15.58 15.10 -16.79
CA TRP A 121 16.65 16.10 -16.71
C TRP A 121 16.49 17.18 -17.78
N HIS A 122 16.07 16.81 -18.99
CA HIS A 122 15.75 17.75 -20.07
C HIS A 122 14.56 18.62 -19.69
N ARG A 123 13.46 18.02 -19.21
CA ARG A 123 12.28 18.76 -18.72
C ARG A 123 12.67 19.72 -17.61
N HIS A 124 13.49 19.31 -16.65
CA HIS A 124 14.01 20.20 -15.62
C HIS A 124 14.85 21.34 -16.22
N CYS A 125 15.66 21.09 -17.24
CA CYS A 125 16.36 22.17 -17.96
C CYS A 125 15.40 23.18 -18.59
N VAL A 126 14.29 22.72 -19.16
CA VAL A 126 13.26 23.58 -19.77
C VAL A 126 12.46 24.35 -18.70
N GLU A 127 12.05 23.69 -17.62
CA GLU A 127 11.20 24.24 -16.57
C GLU A 127 11.96 25.21 -15.65
N ILE A 128 13.15 24.80 -15.20
CA ILE A 128 13.98 25.61 -14.30
C ILE A 128 14.66 26.71 -15.10
N ASN A 129 15.09 26.41 -16.32
CA ASN A 129 15.77 27.32 -17.23
C ASN A 129 16.83 28.15 -16.51
N ALA A 130 17.67 27.48 -15.73
CA ALA A 130 18.74 28.14 -15.00
C ALA A 130 19.72 28.76 -15.98
N HIS A 131 20.29 29.89 -15.58
CA HIS A 131 21.11 30.69 -16.46
C HIS A 131 22.18 31.44 -15.67
N ASP A 132 23.44 31.22 -16.01
CA ASP A 132 24.58 31.92 -15.44
C ASP A 132 25.61 32.18 -16.55
N ASN A 133 25.70 33.45 -16.99
CA ASN A 133 26.56 33.89 -18.10
C ASN A 133 27.83 34.60 -17.65
N ASP A 134 28.31 34.40 -16.42
CA ASP A 134 29.58 34.98 -15.99
C ASP A 134 30.59 33.92 -15.57
N PRO A 135 31.55 33.49 -16.42
CA PRO A 135 31.81 33.99 -17.77
C PRO A 135 30.73 33.57 -18.78
N VAL A 136 30.72 34.23 -19.94
CA VAL A 136 29.68 34.12 -21.00
C VAL A 136 29.36 32.67 -21.41
N ASP A 137 30.32 31.77 -21.25
CA ASP A 137 30.24 30.36 -21.63
C ASP A 137 30.10 29.40 -20.43
N ARG A 138 29.68 29.90 -19.26
CA ARG A 138 29.60 29.09 -18.04
C ARG A 138 28.53 28.00 -18.12
N ASP A 139 27.37 28.28 -18.69
CA ASP A 139 26.32 27.28 -18.86
C ASP A 139 26.77 26.16 -19.83
N GLU A 140 27.44 26.51 -20.94
CA GLU A 140 28.03 25.58 -21.89
C GLU A 140 29.15 24.74 -21.25
N LYS A 141 30.01 25.38 -20.45
CA LYS A 141 31.03 24.68 -19.64
C LYS A 141 30.40 23.66 -18.70
N ARG A 142 29.37 24.05 -17.95
CA ARG A 142 28.71 23.17 -16.99
C ARG A 142 28.05 21.99 -17.72
N ALA A 143 27.30 22.27 -18.78
CA ALA A 143 26.70 21.24 -19.62
C ALA A 143 27.73 20.27 -20.19
N TRP A 144 28.86 20.79 -20.70
CA TRP A 144 29.95 19.97 -21.24
C TRP A 144 30.58 19.07 -20.19
N TYR A 145 30.92 19.60 -19.02
CA TYR A 145 31.55 18.80 -17.96
C TYR A 145 30.61 17.76 -17.37
N ASP A 146 29.31 18.07 -17.27
CA ASP A 146 28.31 17.08 -16.90
C ASP A 146 28.20 15.97 -17.95
N THR A 147 28.25 16.31 -19.23
CA THR A 147 28.33 15.33 -20.33
C THR A 147 29.57 14.46 -20.20
N LEU A 148 30.76 15.03 -19.96
CA LEU A 148 31.98 14.24 -19.81
C LEU A 148 31.89 13.22 -18.66
N ARG A 149 31.22 13.57 -17.55
CA ARG A 149 30.98 12.66 -16.42
C ARG A 149 29.98 11.56 -16.75
N ASP A 150 28.97 11.84 -17.57
CA ASP A 150 27.99 10.83 -17.98
C ASP A 150 28.58 9.81 -18.99
N PHE A 151 29.55 10.25 -19.79
CA PHE A 151 30.31 9.39 -20.71
C PHE A 151 31.53 8.71 -20.06
N ALA A 152 31.92 9.16 -18.86
CA ALA A 152 33.05 8.59 -18.12
C ALA A 152 32.95 7.07 -17.90
N PRO A 153 31.79 6.49 -17.54
CA PRO A 153 31.65 5.05 -17.37
C PRO A 153 32.10 4.25 -18.59
N LYS A 154 31.71 4.67 -19.80
CA LYS A 154 32.06 3.97 -21.04
C LYS A 154 33.57 4.05 -21.34
N ARG A 155 34.25 5.11 -20.91
CA ARG A 155 35.71 5.25 -21.06
C ARG A 155 36.50 4.49 -19.99
N LEU A 156 36.03 4.52 -18.75
CA LEU A 156 36.76 4.02 -17.58
C LEU A 156 36.34 2.60 -17.16
N GLY A 157 35.30 2.02 -17.79
CA GLY A 157 34.76 0.71 -17.43
C GLY A 157 33.97 0.71 -16.13
N LEU A 158 33.39 1.85 -15.74
CA LEU A 158 32.59 1.99 -14.53
C LEU A 158 31.13 1.62 -14.77
N GLY A 159 30.38 1.43 -13.68
CA GLY A 159 28.92 1.46 -13.72
C GLY A 159 28.38 2.83 -14.19
N PRO A 160 27.12 2.87 -14.65
CA PRO A 160 26.49 4.09 -15.17
C PRO A 160 26.52 5.22 -14.13
N THR A 161 26.65 6.46 -14.61
CA THR A 161 26.55 7.65 -13.76
C THR A 161 25.11 7.81 -13.30
N VAL A 162 24.89 7.81 -11.99
CA VAL A 162 23.59 8.09 -11.37
C VAL A 162 23.55 9.57 -11.02
N ARG A 163 22.47 10.26 -11.38
CA ARG A 163 22.25 11.66 -10.98
C ARG A 163 21.07 11.72 -10.02
N LEU A 164 21.20 12.53 -8.98
CA LEU A 164 20.14 12.81 -8.00
C LEU A 164 19.81 14.30 -8.07
N TYR A 165 18.54 14.66 -8.21
CA TYR A 165 18.12 16.05 -8.16
C TYR A 165 17.89 16.48 -6.70
N SER A 166 18.55 17.55 -6.27
CA SER A 166 18.44 18.11 -4.92
C SER A 166 17.00 18.38 -4.44
N ARG A 167 16.05 18.69 -5.33
CA ARG A 167 14.63 18.90 -4.98
C ARG A 167 13.72 17.70 -5.24
N GLU A 168 14.24 16.56 -5.73
CA GLU A 168 13.40 15.38 -5.90
C GLU A 168 12.95 14.78 -4.55
N ARG A 169 13.68 15.11 -3.47
CA ARG A 169 13.33 14.75 -2.09
C ARG A 169 14.07 15.65 -1.10
N GLU A 170 13.51 15.83 0.10
CA GLU A 170 14.26 16.30 1.27
C GLU A 170 15.24 15.22 1.75
N TRP A 171 16.39 15.08 1.09
CA TRP A 171 17.36 13.99 1.37
C TRP A 171 17.82 13.93 2.83
N CYS A 172 17.91 15.07 3.51
CA CYS A 172 18.25 15.14 4.93
C CYS A 172 17.16 14.64 5.89
N SER A 173 15.97 14.31 5.39
CA SER A 173 14.90 13.66 6.17
C SER A 173 15.12 12.16 6.34
N LEU A 174 15.96 11.54 5.49
CA LEU A 174 16.31 10.12 5.57
C LEU A 174 17.37 9.90 6.64
N ASP A 175 17.16 8.92 7.52
CA ASP A 175 18.10 8.57 8.59
C ASP A 175 18.98 7.37 8.16
N PRO A 176 20.29 7.56 7.97
CA PRO A 176 21.21 6.46 7.64
C PRO A 176 21.29 5.35 8.71
N ASN A 177 20.79 5.59 9.92
CA ASN A 177 20.70 4.61 10.99
C ASN A 177 19.38 3.83 10.99
N ARG A 178 18.41 4.23 10.16
CA ARG A 178 17.13 3.55 9.99
C ARG A 178 17.20 2.64 8.77
N GLU A 179 17.20 1.32 9.01
CA GLU A 179 17.30 0.30 7.95
C GLU A 179 16.27 0.46 6.82
N MET A 180 15.07 0.94 7.14
CA MET A 180 14.02 1.19 6.15
C MET A 180 14.40 2.32 5.16
N ASP A 181 15.06 3.37 5.64
CA ASP A 181 15.48 4.50 4.79
C ASP A 181 16.71 4.12 3.95
N VAL A 182 17.62 3.32 4.53
CA VAL A 182 18.77 2.73 3.83
C VAL A 182 18.30 1.83 2.69
N GLU A 183 17.34 0.94 2.95
CA GLU A 183 16.83 0.02 1.92
C GLU A 183 16.08 0.75 0.82
N ALA A 184 15.21 1.70 1.17
CA ALA A 184 14.52 2.53 0.18
C ALA A 184 15.49 3.33 -0.70
N PHE A 185 16.58 3.85 -0.12
CA PHE A 185 17.62 4.54 -0.87
C PHE A 185 18.42 3.57 -1.76
N ARG A 186 18.80 2.38 -1.24
CA ARG A 186 19.47 1.33 -2.02
C ARG A 186 18.66 0.95 -3.24
N MET A 187 17.36 0.65 -3.07
CA MET A 187 16.47 0.29 -4.16
C MET A 187 16.42 1.35 -5.26
N LEU A 188 16.34 2.63 -4.88
CA LEU A 188 16.35 3.75 -5.84
C LEU A 188 17.65 3.79 -6.67
N ILE A 189 18.80 3.63 -6.02
CA ILE A 189 20.11 3.66 -6.70
C ILE A 189 20.33 2.42 -7.56
N ASP A 190 19.98 1.23 -7.06
CA ASP A 190 20.12 -0.02 -7.82
C ASP A 190 19.17 -0.07 -9.02
N GLU A 191 17.92 0.39 -8.88
CA GLU A 191 16.98 0.53 -10.00
C GLU A 191 17.58 1.43 -11.10
N ARG A 192 18.10 2.62 -10.73
CA ARG A 192 18.76 3.53 -11.66
C ARG A 192 19.95 2.88 -12.36
N ARG A 193 20.72 2.05 -11.66
CA ARG A 193 21.90 1.36 -12.22
C ARG A 193 21.52 0.18 -13.13
N ASP A 194 20.49 -0.57 -12.77
CA ASP A 194 20.07 -1.76 -13.51
C ASP A 194 19.31 -1.41 -14.80
N ILE A 195 18.53 -0.32 -14.81
CA ILE A 195 17.94 0.25 -16.03
C ILE A 195 19.02 0.52 -17.08
N ALA A 196 20.16 1.07 -16.66
CA ALA A 196 21.26 1.39 -17.57
C ALA A 196 21.97 0.14 -18.14
N ARG A 197 21.95 -0.98 -17.40
CA ARG A 197 22.69 -2.21 -17.74
C ARG A 197 21.97 -3.11 -18.73
N SER A 198 20.65 -3.01 -18.82
CA SER A 198 19.84 -3.83 -19.72
C SER A 198 20.05 -3.48 -21.20
N GLY A 199 20.60 -2.30 -21.52
CA GLY A 199 20.85 -1.86 -22.90
C GLY A 199 19.57 -1.67 -23.72
N GLU A 200 18.40 -1.78 -23.10
CA GLU A 200 17.14 -1.35 -23.66
C GLU A 200 17.21 0.19 -23.70
N PRO A 201 17.14 0.83 -24.89
CA PRO A 201 17.01 2.27 -24.93
C PRO A 201 15.80 2.67 -24.09
N LEU A 202 15.93 3.79 -23.37
CA LEU A 202 14.79 4.60 -22.94
C LEU A 202 14.03 5.01 -24.21
N SER A 203 13.31 4.07 -24.83
CA SER A 203 12.30 4.39 -25.81
C SER A 203 11.05 4.78 -25.02
N ILE A 204 10.49 5.90 -25.44
CA ILE A 204 9.28 6.58 -24.98
C ILE A 204 8.12 5.64 -24.60
N GLU A 205 8.10 4.40 -25.08
CA GLU A 205 7.02 3.46 -24.81
C GLU A 205 7.01 2.86 -23.39
N ASN A 206 8.12 2.89 -22.63
CA ASN A 206 8.19 2.09 -21.39
C ASN A 206 8.49 2.83 -20.08
N GLN A 207 8.93 4.10 -20.09
CA GLN A 207 9.23 4.82 -18.84
C GLN A 207 8.53 6.18 -18.69
N ASP A 208 7.78 6.63 -19.71
CA ASP A 208 6.98 7.86 -19.71
C ASP A 208 5.46 7.64 -19.85
N ARG A 209 4.95 6.47 -19.48
CA ARG A 209 3.54 6.40 -19.09
C ARG A 209 3.44 6.98 -17.69
N LEU A 210 3.32 8.32 -17.60
CA LEU A 210 2.66 8.94 -16.47
C LEU A 210 1.31 8.24 -16.35
N MET A 211 1.19 7.33 -15.36
CA MET A 211 -0.09 6.69 -15.10
C MET A 211 -1.11 7.82 -14.92
N PRO A 212 -2.29 7.71 -15.57
CA PRO A 212 -3.34 8.69 -15.38
C PRO A 212 -3.57 8.91 -13.88
N TRP A 213 -3.73 10.15 -13.45
CA TRP A 213 -3.97 10.38 -12.03
C TRP A 213 -5.30 9.73 -11.61
N VAL A 214 -5.41 9.32 -10.35
CA VAL A 214 -6.67 8.78 -9.80
C VAL A 214 -7.13 9.65 -8.65
N ALA A 215 -8.35 10.17 -8.74
CA ALA A 215 -9.00 10.95 -7.69
C ALA A 215 -10.10 10.10 -7.02
N THR A 216 -9.98 9.86 -5.72
CA THR A 216 -11.00 9.11 -4.94
C THR A 216 -11.87 10.07 -4.14
N VAL A 217 -13.19 10.04 -4.35
CA VAL A 217 -14.16 10.97 -3.77
C VAL A 217 -14.88 10.33 -2.58
N MET A 218 -14.58 10.73 -1.36
CA MET A 218 -15.20 10.20 -0.14
C MET A 218 -16.24 11.17 0.41
N LEU A 219 -17.41 10.65 0.78
CA LEU A 219 -18.52 11.42 1.32
C LEU A 219 -18.73 11.10 2.80
N SER A 220 -18.78 12.10 3.69
CA SER A 220 -19.45 11.93 4.98
C SER A 220 -20.92 12.28 4.81
N SER A 221 -21.80 11.35 5.18
CA SER A 221 -23.24 11.55 5.07
C SER A 221 -23.87 11.52 6.45
N ASN A 222 -24.69 12.52 6.78
CA ASN A 222 -25.49 12.54 8.00
C ASN A 222 -26.93 12.05 7.80
N ARG A 223 -27.25 11.48 6.62
CA ARG A 223 -28.62 11.02 6.29
C ARG A 223 -29.17 10.12 7.41
N PRO A 224 -30.45 10.30 7.81
CA PRO A 224 -31.09 9.40 8.77
C PRO A 224 -31.24 8.00 8.17
N LYS A 225 -31.37 6.97 9.03
CA LYS A 225 -31.43 5.56 8.60
C LYS A 225 -32.65 5.28 7.73
N GLU A 226 -33.74 5.96 8.04
CA GLU A 226 -35.04 5.78 7.41
C GLU A 226 -35.10 6.38 6.01
N ARG A 227 -34.12 7.23 5.65
CA ARG A 227 -34.07 7.89 4.34
C ARG A 227 -32.72 7.74 3.65
N GLU A 228 -31.92 6.77 4.06
CA GLU A 228 -30.59 6.54 3.49
C GLU A 228 -30.67 6.33 1.96
N LYS A 229 -31.65 5.53 1.52
CA LYS A 229 -31.89 5.12 0.13
C LYS A 229 -32.97 5.96 -0.57
N ASP A 230 -33.38 7.07 0.04
CA ASP A 230 -34.43 7.91 -0.50
C ASP A 230 -33.89 8.72 -1.69
N PRO A 231 -34.42 8.53 -2.92
CA PRO A 231 -34.00 9.26 -4.11
C PRO A 231 -34.19 10.78 -3.99
N ALA A 232 -35.00 11.26 -3.03
CA ALA A 232 -35.17 12.69 -2.80
C ALA A 232 -33.86 13.43 -2.47
N PHE A 233 -32.82 12.71 -2.04
CA PHE A 233 -31.51 13.29 -1.78
C PHE A 233 -30.56 13.24 -2.98
N ASP A 234 -30.99 12.67 -4.11
CA ASP A 234 -30.17 12.64 -5.32
C ASP A 234 -29.98 14.04 -5.89
N GLU A 235 -30.93 14.97 -5.70
CA GLU A 235 -30.82 16.35 -6.15
C GLU A 235 -29.55 17.03 -5.61
N GLY A 236 -29.29 16.93 -4.31
CA GLY A 236 -28.05 17.45 -3.70
C GLY A 236 -26.78 16.78 -4.23
N ARG A 237 -26.84 15.50 -4.61
CA ARG A 237 -25.71 14.78 -5.19
C ARG A 237 -25.47 15.09 -6.66
N PHE A 238 -26.53 15.33 -7.43
CA PHE A 238 -26.44 15.88 -8.79
C PHE A 238 -25.87 17.28 -8.78
N GLN A 239 -26.25 18.13 -7.80
CA GLN A 239 -25.66 19.46 -7.64
C GLN A 239 -24.19 19.41 -7.23
N ALA A 240 -23.80 18.47 -6.38
CA ALA A 240 -22.42 18.34 -5.91
C ALA A 240 -21.47 17.76 -6.98
N LEU A 241 -21.97 16.88 -7.86
CA LEU A 241 -21.18 16.17 -8.86
C LEU A 241 -20.31 17.11 -9.73
N PRO A 242 -20.85 18.14 -10.42
CA PRO A 242 -20.06 19.02 -11.28
C PRO A 242 -19.04 19.82 -10.46
N CYS A 243 -19.41 20.34 -9.28
CA CYS A 243 -18.50 21.09 -8.42
C CYS A 243 -17.28 20.28 -7.98
N ILE A 244 -17.49 18.98 -7.69
CA ILE A 244 -16.39 18.08 -7.32
C ILE A 244 -15.50 17.81 -8.53
N ILE A 245 -16.08 17.55 -9.70
CA ILE A 245 -15.32 17.33 -10.94
C ILE A 245 -14.48 18.56 -11.28
N GLU A 246 -15.06 19.76 -11.25
CA GLU A 246 -14.37 21.03 -11.46
C GLU A 246 -13.20 21.22 -10.49
N ALA A 247 -13.41 20.96 -9.19
CA ALA A 247 -12.37 21.09 -8.18
C ALA A 247 -11.19 20.15 -8.43
N VAL A 248 -11.46 18.93 -8.90
CA VAL A 248 -10.41 17.98 -9.31
C VAL A 248 -9.69 18.49 -10.55
N LEU A 249 -10.41 18.86 -11.60
CA LEU A 249 -9.81 19.32 -12.87
C LEU A 249 -8.95 20.57 -12.69
N ALA A 250 -9.34 21.47 -11.79
CA ALA A 250 -8.56 22.65 -11.43
C ALA A 250 -7.27 22.32 -10.65
N SER A 251 -7.23 21.17 -9.98
CA SER A 251 -6.13 20.73 -9.13
C SER A 251 -5.21 19.70 -9.79
N THR A 252 -5.54 19.23 -11.00
CA THR A 252 -4.78 18.21 -11.73
C THR A 252 -4.41 18.67 -13.14
N ALA A 253 -3.36 18.05 -13.68
CA ALA A 253 -2.94 18.19 -15.07
C ALA A 253 -2.87 16.80 -15.72
N GLY A 254 -3.09 16.74 -17.03
CA GLY A 254 -3.09 15.48 -17.78
C GLY A 254 -4.35 14.62 -17.58
N ASP A 255 -4.25 13.39 -18.05
CA ASP A 255 -5.34 12.41 -18.09
C ASP A 255 -5.57 11.74 -16.74
N GLY A 256 -6.80 11.30 -16.47
CA GLY A 256 -7.09 10.67 -15.19
C GLY A 256 -8.51 10.16 -14.98
N VAL A 257 -8.73 9.62 -13.79
CA VAL A 257 -9.98 8.98 -13.37
C VAL A 257 -10.49 9.60 -12.08
N ILE A 258 -11.77 9.98 -12.04
CA ILE A 258 -12.46 10.44 -10.83
C ILE A 258 -13.41 9.34 -10.37
N LEU A 259 -13.17 8.78 -9.18
CA LEU A 259 -13.90 7.64 -8.62
C LEU A 259 -14.86 8.09 -7.52
N PHE A 260 -16.15 7.95 -7.76
CA PHE A 260 -17.23 8.20 -6.80
C PHE A 260 -17.69 6.90 -6.08
N PRO A 261 -18.32 7.02 -4.90
CA PRO A 261 -18.83 5.88 -4.13
C PRO A 261 -19.87 5.01 -4.85
N GLY A 262 -20.03 3.79 -4.33
CA GLY A 262 -21.19 2.94 -4.60
C GLY A 262 -22.48 3.64 -4.15
N GLY A 263 -23.56 3.52 -4.91
CA GLY A 263 -24.84 4.16 -4.56
C GLY A 263 -24.73 5.69 -4.43
N TRP A 264 -23.92 6.35 -5.25
CA TRP A 264 -23.84 7.81 -5.31
C TRP A 264 -25.19 8.40 -5.74
N VAL A 265 -25.96 7.76 -6.60
CA VAL A 265 -27.39 8.09 -6.81
C VAL A 265 -28.22 6.82 -6.75
N HIS A 266 -29.52 6.97 -6.54
CA HIS A 266 -30.41 5.85 -6.27
C HIS A 266 -31.71 5.95 -7.09
N GLY A 267 -31.93 5.02 -8.02
CA GLY A 267 -33.12 4.99 -8.90
C GLY A 267 -34.45 4.70 -8.20
N GLY A 268 -34.45 4.56 -6.87
CA GLY A 268 -35.66 4.30 -6.08
C GLY A 268 -36.26 2.95 -6.42
N PHE A 269 -37.51 2.96 -6.89
CA PHE A 269 -38.19 1.76 -7.36
C PHE A 269 -37.77 1.33 -8.77
N ASP A 270 -37.12 2.22 -9.54
CA ASP A 270 -36.63 1.94 -10.89
C ASP A 270 -35.27 1.24 -10.87
N THR A 271 -34.82 0.74 -12.03
CA THR A 271 -33.46 0.21 -12.21
C THR A 271 -32.40 1.27 -11.91
N ALA A 272 -31.22 0.80 -11.49
CA ALA A 272 -30.03 1.64 -11.42
C ALA A 272 -29.72 2.25 -12.81
N ALA A 273 -29.99 1.50 -13.89
CA ALA A 273 -29.83 1.99 -15.26
C ALA A 273 -30.63 3.28 -15.57
N SER A 274 -31.73 3.56 -14.85
CA SER A 274 -32.52 4.78 -15.04
C SER A 274 -31.76 6.08 -14.74
N GLN A 275 -30.69 6.00 -13.93
CA GLN A 275 -29.89 7.16 -13.52
C GLN A 275 -28.65 7.38 -14.40
N ILE A 276 -28.35 6.49 -15.35
CA ILE A 276 -27.15 6.58 -16.20
C ILE A 276 -27.16 7.86 -17.04
N GLU A 277 -28.26 8.13 -17.75
CA GLU A 277 -28.37 9.29 -18.64
C GLU A 277 -28.37 10.63 -17.86
N PRO A 278 -29.15 10.80 -16.76
CA PRO A 278 -29.04 12.00 -15.92
C PRO A 278 -27.63 12.26 -15.38
N LEU A 279 -26.92 11.20 -14.94
CA LEU A 279 -25.54 11.32 -14.47
C LEU A 279 -24.59 11.73 -15.59
N PHE A 280 -24.74 11.14 -16.77
CA PHE A 280 -23.93 11.51 -17.92
C PHE A 280 -24.13 12.99 -18.26
N GLN A 281 -25.37 13.45 -18.37
CA GLN A 281 -25.66 14.87 -18.66
C GLN A 281 -25.03 15.82 -17.64
N CYS A 282 -25.09 15.44 -16.36
CA CYS A 282 -24.50 16.21 -15.27
C CYS A 282 -22.96 16.26 -15.38
N ALA A 283 -22.29 15.12 -15.54
CA ALA A 283 -20.83 15.06 -15.67
C ALA A 283 -20.34 15.69 -17.00
N HIS A 284 -21.06 15.49 -18.09
CA HIS A 284 -20.73 15.98 -19.43
C HIS A 284 -20.64 17.51 -19.50
N SER A 285 -21.48 18.20 -18.72
CA SER A 285 -21.48 19.66 -18.64
C SER A 285 -20.11 20.23 -18.27
N VAL A 286 -19.34 19.51 -17.43
CA VAL A 286 -18.00 19.92 -17.01
C VAL A 286 -16.90 19.26 -17.86
N LEU A 287 -17.07 17.98 -18.22
CA LEU A 287 -16.06 17.24 -18.99
C LEU A 287 -15.79 17.84 -20.38
N THR A 288 -16.76 18.53 -20.97
CA THR A 288 -16.60 19.21 -22.27
C THR A 288 -15.68 20.44 -22.21
N GLU A 289 -15.44 21.01 -21.03
CA GLU A 289 -14.52 22.14 -20.85
C GLU A 289 -13.05 21.69 -20.81
N ALA A 290 -12.78 20.42 -20.47
CA ALA A 290 -11.44 19.83 -20.39
C ALA A 290 -10.89 19.40 -21.76
N ARG A 291 -10.97 20.26 -22.79
CA ARG A 291 -10.91 19.95 -24.24
C ARG A 291 -9.71 19.12 -24.75
N GLU A 292 -8.67 18.92 -23.97
CA GLU A 292 -7.43 18.22 -24.36
C GLU A 292 -7.08 17.03 -23.44
N ARG A 293 -7.87 16.76 -22.40
CA ARG A 293 -7.58 15.71 -21.40
C ARG A 293 -8.54 14.54 -21.57
N GLN A 294 -8.03 13.31 -21.46
CA GLN A 294 -8.85 12.11 -21.32
C GLN A 294 -9.16 11.92 -19.83
N VAL A 295 -10.32 12.43 -19.41
CA VAL A 295 -10.83 12.27 -18.05
C VAL A 295 -12.04 11.35 -18.05
N VAL A 296 -12.00 10.34 -17.18
CA VAL A 296 -13.10 9.40 -16.98
C VAL A 296 -13.69 9.56 -15.58
N VAL A 297 -15.01 9.61 -15.48
CA VAL A 297 -15.73 9.69 -14.20
C VAL A 297 -16.43 8.37 -13.95
N CYS A 298 -16.07 7.70 -12.85
CA CYS A 298 -16.63 6.43 -12.41
C CYS A 298 -17.61 6.64 -11.27
N ILE A 299 -18.86 6.17 -11.39
CA ILE A 299 -19.94 6.44 -10.44
C ILE A 299 -20.69 5.15 -10.12
N GLY A 300 -21.00 4.94 -8.84
CA GLY A 300 -21.84 3.84 -8.40
C GLY A 300 -23.31 4.24 -8.34
N ILE A 301 -24.19 3.35 -8.78
CA ILE A 301 -25.63 3.58 -8.85
C ILE A 301 -26.37 2.42 -8.22
N ASP A 302 -27.35 2.71 -7.38
CA ASP A 302 -28.25 1.72 -6.82
C ASP A 302 -29.68 1.89 -7.33
N GLY A 303 -30.51 0.85 -7.17
CA GLY A 303 -31.93 0.92 -7.53
C GLY A 303 -32.70 -0.36 -7.21
N ARG A 304 -33.95 -0.40 -7.68
CA ARG A 304 -34.96 -1.45 -7.45
C ARG A 304 -35.19 -1.74 -5.97
N PHE A 305 -35.37 -0.69 -5.18
CA PHE A 305 -35.71 -0.80 -3.77
C PHE A 305 -37.23 -1.04 -3.61
N ASN A 306 -37.66 -2.30 -3.69
CA ASN A 306 -39.09 -2.68 -3.76
C ASN A 306 -39.70 -3.19 -2.43
N ARG A 307 -39.06 -2.96 -1.28
CA ARG A 307 -39.53 -3.47 0.03
C ARG A 307 -39.39 -2.43 1.15
N PRO A 308 -40.22 -2.50 2.22
CA PRO A 308 -40.03 -1.68 3.41
C PRO A 308 -38.63 -1.90 4.00
N LEU A 309 -37.99 -0.83 4.50
CA LEU A 309 -36.65 -0.85 5.15
C LEU A 309 -36.52 -1.90 6.27
N GLU A 310 -37.63 -2.32 6.87
CA GLU A 310 -37.68 -3.34 7.92
C GLU A 310 -37.52 -4.78 7.37
N ASN A 311 -37.74 -4.99 6.07
CA ASN A 311 -37.86 -6.32 5.45
C ASN A 311 -36.75 -6.65 4.44
N ASP A 312 -35.98 -5.67 3.96
CA ASP A 312 -34.85 -5.90 3.05
C ASP A 312 -33.79 -4.78 3.14
N PRO A 313 -32.56 -5.06 3.61
CA PRO A 313 -31.53 -4.04 3.73
C PRO A 313 -30.78 -3.77 2.40
N TYR A 314 -31.03 -4.51 1.33
CA TYR A 314 -30.21 -4.48 0.11
C TYR A 314 -30.91 -3.84 -1.09
N ASP A 315 -30.14 -3.10 -1.90
CA ASP A 315 -30.62 -2.60 -3.19
C ASP A 315 -30.44 -3.70 -4.22
N GLN A 316 -31.53 -4.04 -4.92
CA GLN A 316 -31.54 -5.21 -5.81
C GLN A 316 -30.72 -4.99 -7.07
N ASP A 317 -30.50 -3.73 -7.43
CA ASP A 317 -29.74 -3.32 -8.59
C ASP A 317 -28.55 -2.46 -8.10
N GLN A 318 -27.33 -2.93 -8.33
CA GLN A 318 -26.10 -2.26 -7.88
C GLN A 318 -25.11 -2.26 -9.06
N LEU A 319 -24.85 -1.07 -9.60
CA LEU A 319 -24.02 -0.85 -10.78
C LEU A 319 -22.84 0.08 -10.47
N ALA A 320 -21.75 -0.11 -11.21
CA ALA A 320 -20.72 0.88 -11.42
C ALA A 320 -20.67 1.23 -12.92
N VAL A 321 -20.57 2.51 -13.24
CA VAL A 321 -20.47 3.02 -14.61
C VAL A 321 -19.27 3.94 -14.74
N ALA A 322 -18.73 4.05 -15.94
CA ALA A 322 -17.68 5.00 -16.29
C ALA A 322 -18.07 5.81 -17.52
N PHE A 323 -17.97 7.13 -17.41
CA PHE A 323 -18.24 8.08 -18.48
C PHE A 323 -16.98 8.83 -18.87
N ASP A 324 -16.80 9.07 -20.17
CA ASP A 324 -15.92 10.12 -20.65
C ASP A 324 -16.74 11.25 -21.30
N ARG A 325 -16.08 12.19 -21.96
CA ARG A 325 -16.76 13.27 -22.69
C ARG A 325 -17.66 12.80 -23.83
N THR A 326 -17.49 11.57 -24.31
CA THR A 326 -18.23 10.99 -25.45
C THR A 326 -19.46 10.20 -25.03
N GLY A 327 -19.47 9.64 -23.82
CA GLY A 327 -20.59 8.85 -23.32
C GLY A 327 -20.20 7.83 -22.26
N LEU A 328 -21.08 6.85 -22.08
CA LEU A 328 -20.84 5.66 -21.26
C LEU A 328 -19.85 4.72 -21.97
N ILE A 329 -18.73 4.42 -21.32
CA ILE A 329 -17.65 3.60 -21.90
C ILE A 329 -17.42 2.27 -21.19
N ALA A 330 -17.83 2.15 -19.94
CA ALA A 330 -17.81 0.91 -19.18
C ALA A 330 -18.95 0.84 -18.17
N ALA A 331 -19.43 -0.37 -17.91
CA ALA A 331 -20.46 -0.65 -16.93
C ALA A 331 -20.26 -2.04 -16.32
N GLY A 332 -20.60 -2.17 -15.04
CA GLY A 332 -20.48 -3.41 -14.29
C GLY A 332 -21.52 -3.52 -13.19
N ARG A 333 -22.31 -4.59 -13.23
CA ARG A 333 -23.25 -4.97 -12.16
C ARG A 333 -22.56 -5.79 -11.09
N LYS A 334 -22.88 -5.65 -9.82
CA LYS A 334 -22.26 -6.48 -8.76
C LYS A 334 -22.31 -7.98 -9.10
N PHE A 335 -21.19 -8.70 -8.95
CA PHE A 335 -21.08 -10.15 -9.18
C PHE A 335 -20.71 -10.93 -7.93
N PHE A 336 -20.27 -10.26 -6.86
CA PHE A 336 -19.89 -10.87 -5.60
C PHE A 336 -20.70 -10.27 -4.45
N TRP A 337 -21.46 -11.13 -3.77
CA TRP A 337 -22.32 -10.76 -2.66
C TRP A 337 -21.53 -10.61 -1.35
N THR A 338 -22.12 -9.88 -0.42
CA THR A 338 -21.62 -9.60 0.93
C THR A 338 -21.81 -10.79 1.85
N ASP A 339 -23.03 -11.33 1.86
CA ASP A 339 -23.45 -12.50 2.62
C ASP A 339 -24.58 -13.26 1.88
N GLU A 340 -24.91 -14.46 2.36
CA GLU A 340 -25.94 -15.30 1.70
C GLU A 340 -27.32 -14.64 1.69
N ASP A 341 -27.62 -13.76 2.66
CA ASP A 341 -28.90 -13.02 2.69
C ASP A 341 -28.95 -11.98 1.55
N GLU A 342 -27.84 -11.30 1.27
CA GLU A 342 -27.74 -10.39 0.11
C GLU A 342 -27.85 -11.17 -1.21
N ARG A 343 -27.22 -12.34 -1.30
CA ARG A 343 -27.13 -13.12 -2.55
C ARG A 343 -28.50 -13.41 -3.17
N ASP A 344 -29.48 -13.76 -2.35
CA ASP A 344 -30.84 -14.08 -2.81
C ASP A 344 -31.71 -12.82 -2.99
N SER A 345 -31.20 -11.66 -2.60
CA SER A 345 -31.90 -10.37 -2.58
C SER A 345 -31.40 -9.39 -3.64
N ILE A 346 -30.27 -9.66 -4.31
CA ILE A 346 -29.71 -8.77 -5.34
C ILE A 346 -29.57 -9.45 -6.71
N THR A 347 -29.65 -8.63 -7.76
CA THR A 347 -29.42 -9.04 -9.14
C THR A 347 -27.93 -9.07 -9.41
N LEU A 348 -27.35 -10.27 -9.36
CA LEU A 348 -25.93 -10.48 -9.64
C LEU A 348 -25.66 -10.65 -11.14
N ALA A 349 -24.53 -10.11 -11.59
CA ALA A 349 -23.97 -10.49 -12.88
C ALA A 349 -23.52 -11.96 -12.86
N ALA A 350 -23.60 -12.64 -14.02
CA ALA A 350 -23.19 -14.04 -14.14
C ALA A 350 -21.69 -14.26 -13.83
N GLY A 351 -20.87 -13.23 -14.02
CA GLY A 351 -19.45 -13.27 -13.68
C GLY A 351 -18.77 -11.89 -13.71
N TYR A 352 -17.48 -11.91 -13.36
CA TYR A 352 -16.63 -10.71 -13.27
C TYR A 352 -16.28 -10.09 -14.63
N ALA A 353 -16.53 -10.80 -15.73
CA ALA A 353 -16.35 -10.31 -17.10
C ALA A 353 -17.69 -10.06 -17.83
N GLU A 354 -18.81 -10.25 -17.13
CA GLU A 354 -20.14 -10.03 -17.70
C GLU A 354 -20.31 -8.57 -18.13
N ARG A 355 -20.93 -8.37 -19.29
CA ARG A 355 -21.22 -7.05 -19.86
C ARG A 355 -22.53 -6.53 -19.31
N GLU A 356 -22.56 -5.24 -18.98
CA GLU A 356 -23.78 -4.51 -18.60
C GLU A 356 -24.04 -3.44 -19.66
N GLU A 357 -25.28 -3.29 -20.13
CA GLU A 357 -25.61 -2.39 -21.26
C GLU A 357 -24.76 -2.64 -22.52
N GLY A 358 -24.33 -3.90 -22.73
CA GLY A 358 -23.43 -4.29 -23.83
C GLY A 358 -21.97 -3.87 -23.64
N LEU A 359 -21.62 -3.19 -22.55
CA LEU A 359 -20.30 -2.66 -22.25
C LEU A 359 -19.52 -3.53 -21.26
N PRO A 360 -18.18 -3.59 -21.36
CA PRO A 360 -17.34 -4.27 -20.38
C PRO A 360 -17.22 -3.44 -19.09
N ARG A 361 -16.67 -4.05 -18.03
CA ARG A 361 -16.26 -3.36 -16.79
C ARG A 361 -14.92 -2.65 -16.88
N THR A 362 -14.23 -2.84 -18.00
CA THR A 362 -12.88 -2.37 -18.24
C THR A 362 -12.89 -1.24 -19.23
N PHE A 363 -12.05 -0.24 -19.00
CA PHE A 363 -11.83 0.86 -19.93
C PHE A 363 -10.35 1.26 -19.89
N THR A 364 -9.93 2.12 -20.80
CA THR A 364 -8.56 2.64 -20.84
C THR A 364 -8.54 4.16 -20.73
N VAL A 365 -7.49 4.68 -20.09
CA VAL A 365 -7.11 6.09 -20.15
C VAL A 365 -5.65 6.14 -20.60
N GLY A 366 -5.41 6.76 -21.76
CA GLY A 366 -4.23 6.47 -22.57
C GLY A 366 -4.13 4.96 -22.80
N ASP A 367 -3.00 4.41 -22.39
CA ASP A 367 -2.74 2.97 -22.47
C ASP A 367 -2.90 2.23 -21.14
N THR A 368 -3.43 2.88 -20.11
CA THR A 368 -3.64 2.27 -18.79
C THR A 368 -5.02 1.66 -18.72
N GLY A 369 -5.12 0.36 -18.47
CA GLY A 369 -6.36 -0.37 -18.28
C GLY A 369 -6.91 -0.28 -16.85
N PHE A 370 -8.19 0.02 -16.70
CA PHE A 370 -8.90 0.13 -15.42
C PHE A 370 -9.99 -0.94 -15.32
N TYR A 371 -10.29 -1.39 -14.09
CA TYR A 371 -11.37 -2.33 -13.80
C TYR A 371 -12.31 -1.83 -12.70
N LEU A 372 -13.62 -1.87 -12.95
CA LEU A 372 -14.67 -1.48 -12.01
C LEU A 372 -15.09 -2.64 -11.09
N PHE A 373 -14.90 -2.46 -9.78
CA PHE A 373 -15.47 -3.31 -8.73
C PHE A 373 -16.66 -2.61 -8.06
N VAL A 374 -17.80 -3.32 -7.95
CA VAL A 374 -18.93 -2.87 -7.14
C VAL A 374 -18.80 -3.43 -5.73
N CYS A 375 -18.34 -2.60 -4.80
CA CYS A 375 -18.29 -2.89 -3.38
C CYS A 375 -17.62 -4.23 -3.04
N TYR A 376 -18.39 -5.28 -2.77
CA TYR A 376 -17.88 -6.61 -2.39
C TYR A 376 -17.28 -7.42 -3.56
N ASP A 377 -17.43 -6.96 -4.81
CA ASP A 377 -16.79 -7.55 -5.99
C ASP A 377 -15.29 -7.78 -5.77
N ILE A 378 -14.61 -6.87 -5.07
CA ILE A 378 -13.19 -6.98 -4.74
C ILE A 378 -12.84 -8.27 -3.97
N TYR A 379 -13.77 -8.82 -3.19
CA TYR A 379 -13.54 -10.06 -2.43
C TYR A 379 -13.53 -11.31 -3.31
N GLY A 380 -14.07 -11.24 -4.53
CA GLY A 380 -13.96 -12.31 -5.52
C GLY A 380 -12.51 -12.69 -5.78
N PRO A 381 -11.72 -11.81 -6.45
CA PRO A 381 -10.30 -12.04 -6.68
C PRO A 381 -9.47 -12.10 -5.39
N ALA A 382 -9.88 -11.45 -4.30
CA ALA A 382 -9.19 -11.58 -3.01
C ALA A 382 -9.21 -13.03 -2.48
N ARG A 383 -10.38 -13.69 -2.56
CA ARG A 383 -10.63 -15.01 -1.96
C ARG A 383 -10.47 -16.17 -2.93
N LYS A 384 -10.67 -15.93 -4.23
CA LYS A 384 -10.68 -16.96 -5.27
C LYS A 384 -9.90 -16.47 -6.51
N PRO A 385 -8.59 -16.19 -6.39
CA PRO A 385 -7.79 -15.62 -7.48
C PRO A 385 -7.80 -16.48 -8.76
N ASP A 386 -7.83 -17.81 -8.63
CA ASP A 386 -7.90 -18.72 -9.79
C ASP A 386 -9.22 -18.60 -10.57
N LYS A 387 -10.32 -18.26 -9.86
CA LYS A 387 -11.64 -18.09 -10.48
C LYS A 387 -11.82 -16.68 -11.07
N TYR A 388 -11.13 -15.71 -10.49
CA TYR A 388 -11.22 -14.30 -10.86
C TYR A 388 -9.80 -13.75 -11.13
N PRO A 389 -9.13 -14.22 -12.20
CA PRO A 389 -7.81 -13.71 -12.55
C PRO A 389 -7.90 -12.24 -13.02
N ASN A 390 -6.77 -11.54 -12.99
CA ASN A 390 -6.69 -10.20 -13.57
C ASN A 390 -7.02 -10.29 -15.08
N PRO A 391 -8.04 -9.56 -15.58
CA PRO A 391 -8.42 -9.59 -17.00
C PRO A 391 -7.45 -8.83 -17.93
N GLY A 392 -6.24 -8.49 -17.46
CA GLY A 392 -5.25 -7.72 -18.22
C GLY A 392 -5.36 -6.21 -18.01
N VAL A 393 -5.78 -5.79 -16.82
CA VAL A 393 -5.83 -4.38 -16.42
C VAL A 393 -4.66 -4.01 -15.52
N ASP A 394 -4.40 -2.71 -15.42
CA ASP A 394 -3.29 -2.12 -14.68
C ASP A 394 -3.73 -1.50 -13.35
N VAL A 395 -5.01 -1.14 -13.20
CA VAL A 395 -5.55 -0.46 -12.01
C VAL A 395 -6.95 -0.98 -11.65
N GLY A 396 -7.19 -1.27 -10.37
CA GLY A 396 -8.52 -1.61 -9.86
C GLY A 396 -9.21 -0.44 -9.16
N LEU A 397 -10.49 -0.25 -9.42
CA LEU A 397 -11.32 0.83 -8.88
C LEU A 397 -12.51 0.25 -8.11
N ASN A 398 -12.55 0.40 -6.77
CA ASN A 398 -13.62 -0.14 -5.94
C ASN A 398 -14.60 0.93 -5.44
N LEU A 399 -15.84 0.84 -5.89
CA LEU A 399 -16.93 1.73 -5.54
C LEU A 399 -17.69 1.13 -4.35
N ILE A 400 -17.33 1.54 -3.12
CA ILE A 400 -17.94 1.01 -1.88
C ILE A 400 -19.19 1.84 -1.57
N HIS A 401 -20.29 1.16 -1.25
CA HIS A 401 -21.53 1.82 -0.86
C HIS A 401 -21.38 2.64 0.41
N ARG A 402 -20.96 2.00 1.49
CA ARG A 402 -20.88 2.67 2.79
C ARG A 402 -19.96 1.99 3.79
N PHE A 403 -19.54 2.80 4.76
CA PHE A 403 -19.00 2.39 6.05
C PHE A 403 -19.98 2.81 7.13
N CYS A 404 -20.61 1.83 7.77
CA CYS A 404 -21.58 2.12 8.83
C CYS A 404 -20.88 2.53 10.14
N PRO A 405 -21.60 3.14 11.09
CA PRO A 405 -21.14 3.25 12.47
C PRO A 405 -20.83 1.86 13.05
N LYS A 406 -19.96 1.81 14.05
CA LYS A 406 -19.61 0.55 14.74
C LYS A 406 -20.89 -0.18 15.16
N LYS A 407 -20.95 -1.48 14.87
CA LYS A 407 -22.09 -2.37 15.19
C LYS A 407 -23.42 -2.05 14.47
N GLN A 408 -23.44 -1.17 13.47
CA GLN A 408 -24.66 -0.78 12.74
C GLN A 408 -24.68 -1.21 11.27
N GLY A 409 -23.75 -2.05 10.82
CA GLY A 409 -23.75 -2.55 9.45
C GLY A 409 -22.61 -3.51 9.13
N PRO A 410 -22.61 -4.06 7.90
CA PRO A 410 -21.73 -5.16 7.50
C PRO A 410 -20.27 -4.73 7.25
N SER A 411 -20.00 -3.44 7.03
CA SER A 411 -18.69 -2.93 6.63
C SER A 411 -18.09 -1.98 7.68
N GLN A 412 -16.90 -2.35 8.18
CA GLN A 412 -16.01 -1.48 8.94
C GLN A 412 -14.93 -0.89 8.03
N THR A 413 -14.37 0.25 8.41
CA THR A 413 -13.39 1.00 7.60
C THR A 413 -12.09 0.23 7.35
N ASN A 414 -11.64 -0.59 8.30
CA ASN A 414 -10.47 -1.46 8.13
C ASN A 414 -10.69 -2.67 7.21
N TYR A 415 -11.95 -3.04 6.98
CA TYR A 415 -12.28 -4.29 6.31
C TYR A 415 -11.85 -4.29 4.84
N PHE A 416 -12.19 -3.23 4.10
CA PHE A 416 -11.88 -3.14 2.67
C PHE A 416 -10.39 -3.03 2.36
N PRO A 417 -9.61 -2.09 2.94
CA PRO A 417 -8.19 -2.00 2.64
C PRO A 417 -7.42 -3.29 2.95
N ARG A 418 -7.72 -3.91 4.10
CA ARG A 418 -6.98 -5.07 4.59
C ARG A 418 -7.37 -6.39 3.94
N HIS A 419 -8.67 -6.60 3.73
CA HIS A 419 -9.20 -7.90 3.30
C HIS A 419 -9.72 -7.91 1.85
N GLY A 420 -9.90 -6.73 1.26
CA GLY A 420 -10.24 -6.54 -0.15
C GLY A 420 -9.04 -6.03 -0.96
N PHE A 421 -8.64 -4.78 -0.74
CA PHE A 421 -7.65 -4.09 -1.58
C PHE A 421 -6.29 -4.75 -1.56
N ALA A 422 -5.70 -4.97 -0.37
CA ALA A 422 -4.35 -5.52 -0.26
C ALA A 422 -4.25 -6.95 -0.85
N PRO A 423 -5.19 -7.89 -0.58
CA PRO A 423 -5.17 -9.20 -1.23
C PRO A 423 -5.34 -9.15 -2.75
N VAL A 424 -6.24 -8.30 -3.28
CA VAL A 424 -6.39 -8.18 -4.75
C VAL A 424 -5.16 -7.54 -5.35
N SER A 425 -4.62 -6.48 -4.74
CA SER A 425 -3.39 -5.84 -5.18
C SER A 425 -2.25 -6.85 -5.29
N ARG A 426 -2.10 -7.71 -4.28
CA ARG A 426 -1.13 -8.82 -4.31
C ARG A 426 -1.42 -9.85 -5.40
N ASN A 427 -2.67 -10.31 -5.49
CA ASN A 427 -3.06 -11.39 -6.41
C ASN A 427 -3.00 -10.95 -7.88
N TRP A 428 -3.43 -9.73 -8.17
CA TRP A 428 -3.48 -9.16 -9.53
C TRP A 428 -2.23 -8.34 -9.88
N LYS A 429 -1.37 -8.04 -8.89
CA LYS A 429 -0.14 -7.26 -9.02
C LYS A 429 -0.40 -5.84 -9.56
N ILE A 430 -1.48 -5.23 -9.10
CA ILE A 430 -1.92 -3.88 -9.50
C ILE A 430 -2.27 -3.02 -8.28
N PRO A 431 -2.15 -1.68 -8.34
CA PRO A 431 -2.72 -0.80 -7.33
C PRO A 431 -4.25 -0.88 -7.34
N ILE A 432 -4.83 -0.78 -6.16
CA ILE A 432 -6.28 -0.72 -5.95
C ILE A 432 -6.63 0.61 -5.30
N PHE A 433 -7.47 1.38 -5.97
CA PHE A 433 -8.07 2.59 -5.43
C PHE A 433 -9.52 2.30 -5.07
N GLY A 434 -9.97 2.84 -3.96
CA GLY A 434 -11.33 2.64 -3.52
C GLY A 434 -11.87 3.86 -2.81
N THR A 435 -13.19 4.00 -2.86
CA THR A 435 -13.88 5.11 -2.20
C THR A 435 -15.19 4.63 -1.61
N GLY A 436 -15.77 5.38 -0.67
CA GLY A 436 -17.07 5.05 -0.09
C GLY A 436 -17.72 6.17 0.71
N VAL A 437 -18.97 5.93 1.11
CA VAL A 437 -19.73 6.84 1.98
C VAL A 437 -19.50 6.51 3.45
N PHE A 438 -18.95 7.44 4.22
CA PHE A 438 -18.85 7.37 5.67
C PHE A 438 -20.20 7.75 6.29
N TYR A 439 -21.04 6.74 6.45
CA TYR A 439 -22.44 6.91 6.80
C TYR A 439 -22.63 7.17 8.30
N ARG A 440 -23.27 8.29 8.64
CA ARG A 440 -23.51 8.81 10.00
C ARG A 440 -22.26 8.83 10.87
N ARG A 441 -21.12 9.13 10.25
CA ARG A 441 -19.81 9.21 10.91
C ARG A 441 -18.88 10.15 10.16
N PRO A 442 -17.89 10.76 10.84
CA PRO A 442 -16.88 11.57 10.16
C PRO A 442 -16.02 10.73 9.23
N LEU A 443 -15.38 11.40 8.26
CA LEU A 443 -14.32 10.82 7.44
C LEU A 443 -13.13 10.42 8.32
N GLU A 444 -12.51 9.28 8.04
CA GLU A 444 -11.28 8.86 8.70
C GLU A 444 -10.06 9.41 7.96
N ALA A 445 -9.31 10.32 8.60
CA ALA A 445 -8.18 11.01 7.98
C ALA A 445 -7.08 10.06 7.49
N ASN A 446 -6.94 8.87 8.07
CA ASN A 446 -5.92 7.88 7.73
C ASN A 446 -6.46 6.68 6.93
N TRP A 447 -7.74 6.66 6.53
CA TRP A 447 -8.26 5.52 5.77
C TRP A 447 -7.63 5.45 4.38
N PRO A 448 -6.90 4.40 3.97
CA PRO A 448 -6.13 4.40 2.73
C PRO A 448 -7.03 4.13 1.52
N SER A 449 -7.43 5.20 0.81
CA SER A 449 -8.22 5.11 -0.42
C SER A 449 -7.41 4.67 -1.65
N GLY A 450 -6.10 4.46 -1.49
CA GLY A 450 -5.21 3.81 -2.46
C GLY A 450 -4.32 2.80 -1.75
N VAL A 451 -4.17 1.61 -2.33
CA VAL A 451 -3.41 0.50 -1.75
C VAL A 451 -2.54 -0.18 -2.81
N TRP A 452 -1.30 -0.48 -2.45
CA TRP A 452 -0.37 -1.31 -3.20
C TRP A 452 0.28 -2.32 -2.26
N HIS A 453 0.19 -3.62 -2.58
CA HIS A 453 0.86 -4.66 -1.82
C HIS A 453 2.21 -5.00 -2.47
N PRO A 454 3.36 -4.75 -1.78
CA PRO A 454 4.67 -5.10 -2.32
C PRO A 454 4.80 -6.60 -2.58
N LEU A 455 5.36 -6.98 -3.72
CA LEU A 455 5.51 -8.37 -4.16
C LEU A 455 6.38 -9.22 -3.21
N GLU A 456 7.33 -8.59 -2.52
CA GLU A 456 8.32 -9.27 -1.67
C GLU A 456 7.89 -9.44 -0.21
N SER A 457 6.75 -8.83 0.18
CA SER A 457 6.27 -8.91 1.55
C SER A 457 5.55 -10.25 1.82
N GLU A 458 6.25 -11.19 2.46
CA GLU A 458 5.65 -12.44 2.95
C GLU A 458 4.85 -12.17 4.25
N GLY A 459 3.57 -11.82 4.13
CA GLY A 459 2.71 -11.67 5.30
C GLY A 459 1.39 -10.94 5.03
N LEU A 460 0.49 -10.98 6.02
CA LEU A 460 -0.62 -10.03 6.09
C LEU A 460 -0.06 -8.74 6.68
N LEU A 461 0.05 -7.71 5.85
CA LEU A 461 0.37 -6.37 6.33
C LEU A 461 -0.69 -5.93 7.35
N THR A 462 -0.22 -5.36 8.45
CA THR A 462 -0.99 -5.10 9.67
C THR A 462 -1.37 -3.65 9.85
N HIS A 463 -0.62 -2.72 9.25
CA HIS A 463 -0.83 -1.29 9.36
C HIS A 463 -1.01 -0.63 7.99
N TYR A 464 -1.86 0.40 7.92
CA TYR A 464 -2.08 1.14 6.67
C TYR A 464 -0.80 1.72 6.09
N ASP A 465 0.15 2.14 6.94
CA ASP A 465 1.43 2.70 6.49
C ASP A 465 2.30 1.69 5.73
N GLU A 466 2.01 0.39 5.83
CA GLU A 466 2.78 -0.66 5.16
C GLU A 466 2.32 -0.93 3.72
N TYR A 467 1.10 -0.50 3.34
CA TYR A 467 0.51 -0.77 2.02
C TYR A 467 -0.32 0.37 1.42
N GLY A 468 -0.54 1.43 2.18
CA GLY A 468 -1.27 2.61 1.74
C GLY A 468 -0.42 3.41 0.76
N ILE A 469 -1.01 3.75 -0.38
CA ILE A 469 -0.44 4.76 -1.27
C ILE A 469 -0.76 6.11 -0.63
N SER A 470 0.24 6.98 -0.50
CA SER A 470 0.03 8.35 -0.04
C SER A 470 -0.56 9.18 -1.19
N PRO A 471 -1.65 9.94 -0.96
CA PRO A 471 -2.15 10.85 -1.97
C PRO A 471 -1.15 11.97 -2.21
N ALA A 472 -0.94 12.34 -3.48
CA ALA A 472 -0.12 13.49 -3.85
C ALA A 472 -0.72 14.80 -3.32
N LYS A 473 -2.05 14.88 -3.29
CA LYS A 473 -2.80 16.00 -2.69
C LYS A 473 -4.20 15.59 -2.24
N THR A 474 -4.77 16.39 -1.35
CA THR A 474 -6.15 16.25 -0.86
C THR A 474 -6.91 17.54 -1.13
N ILE A 475 -8.11 17.43 -1.70
CA ILE A 475 -9.01 18.54 -2.01
C ILE A 475 -10.21 18.47 -1.05
N GLY A 476 -10.56 19.59 -0.44
CA GLY A 476 -11.68 19.72 0.48
C GLY A 476 -11.26 20.03 1.93
N PRO A 477 -12.21 19.99 2.88
CA PRO A 477 -13.59 19.53 2.71
C PRO A 477 -14.42 20.43 1.77
N ILE A 478 -15.16 19.83 0.84
CA ILE A 478 -16.14 20.48 -0.02
C ILE A 478 -17.51 20.32 0.65
N ALA A 479 -18.17 21.41 1.01
CA ALA A 479 -19.49 21.36 1.63
C ALA A 479 -20.54 20.87 0.62
N VAL A 480 -21.35 19.90 1.04
CA VAL A 480 -22.49 19.37 0.27
C VAL A 480 -23.70 19.24 1.20
N GLU A 481 -24.90 19.09 0.64
CA GLU A 481 -26.14 19.01 1.43
C GLU A 481 -26.07 17.95 2.55
N GLU A 482 -25.48 16.78 2.26
CA GLU A 482 -25.34 15.67 3.21
C GLU A 482 -24.27 15.84 4.27
N ARG A 483 -23.35 16.81 4.09
CA ARG A 483 -22.30 17.31 5.00
C ARG A 483 -21.05 17.72 4.22
N GLU A 484 -20.16 16.79 3.90
CA GLU A 484 -18.86 17.14 3.29
C GLU A 484 -18.26 16.02 2.45
N VAL A 485 -17.51 16.43 1.43
CA VAL A 485 -16.73 15.56 0.55
C VAL A 485 -15.24 15.88 0.69
N VAL A 486 -14.41 14.84 0.69
CA VAL A 486 -12.95 14.96 0.56
C VAL A 486 -12.51 14.14 -0.63
N VAL A 487 -11.68 14.74 -1.48
CA VAL A 487 -11.08 14.06 -2.62
C VAL A 487 -9.59 13.85 -2.38
N ARG A 488 -9.10 12.65 -2.67
CA ARG A 488 -7.67 12.34 -2.64
C ARG A 488 -7.17 11.99 -4.02
N VAL A 489 -6.16 12.72 -4.46
CA VAL A 489 -5.57 12.57 -5.79
C VAL A 489 -4.24 11.84 -5.68
N TYR A 490 -4.07 10.84 -6.53
CA TYR A 490 -2.91 9.98 -6.64
C TYR A 490 -2.23 10.22 -7.98
N GLU A 491 -0.96 10.60 -7.94
CA GLU A 491 -0.10 10.88 -9.09
C GLU A 491 1.18 10.03 -8.94
N GLY A 492 1.80 9.63 -10.05
CA GLY A 492 3.10 8.93 -10.02
C GLY A 492 3.08 7.54 -9.37
N TYR A 493 1.92 6.93 -9.17
CA TYR A 493 1.83 5.57 -8.65
C TYR A 493 2.28 4.57 -9.73
N ARG A 494 3.28 3.73 -9.45
CA ARG A 494 3.77 2.70 -10.39
C ARG A 494 3.55 1.30 -9.80
N PRO A 495 2.90 0.38 -10.54
CA PRO A 495 3.04 -1.04 -10.27
C PRO A 495 4.44 -1.51 -10.68
N ALA A 496 5.09 -2.34 -9.86
CA ALA A 496 6.25 -3.10 -10.33
C ALA A 496 5.78 -4.08 -11.42
N LYS A 497 6.36 -4.02 -12.64
CA LYS A 497 5.98 -4.89 -13.76
C LYS A 497 6.02 -6.37 -13.34
N PRO A 498 4.97 -7.17 -13.59
CA PRO A 498 5.09 -8.62 -13.53
C PRO A 498 5.99 -9.11 -14.66
N ALA A 499 6.93 -9.99 -14.35
CA ALA A 499 7.63 -10.77 -15.36
C ALA A 499 6.61 -11.56 -16.20
N VAL A 500 6.59 -11.32 -17.50
CA VAL A 500 5.74 -12.04 -18.46
C VAL A 500 6.22 -13.49 -18.54
N GLY A 501 5.42 -14.42 -18.02
CA GLY A 501 5.65 -15.86 -18.10
C GLY A 501 4.36 -16.58 -18.48
N ARG A 502 4.39 -17.28 -19.63
CA ARG A 502 3.27 -17.98 -20.26
C ARG A 502 2.62 -19.06 -19.38
N SER A 503 1.32 -19.20 -19.61
CA SER A 503 0.42 -20.30 -19.22
C SER A 503 1.07 -21.69 -19.30
N GLU A 504 0.89 -22.49 -18.24
CA GLU A 504 0.55 -23.92 -18.37
C GLU A 504 -0.52 -24.30 -17.33
N ALA A 505 -1.49 -25.06 -17.81
CA ALA A 505 -2.67 -25.53 -17.09
C ALA A 505 -2.38 -26.75 -16.22
N ALA A 506 -3.05 -26.86 -15.07
CA ALA A 506 -3.31 -28.14 -14.42
C ALA A 506 -4.64 -28.10 -13.62
N ASP A 507 -5.47 -29.11 -13.89
CA ASP A 507 -6.85 -29.35 -13.44
C ASP A 507 -6.93 -29.85 -11.96
N PRO A 508 -8.09 -29.76 -11.27
CA PRO A 508 -8.22 -29.75 -9.82
C PRO A 508 -8.74 -31.07 -9.21
N ALA A 509 -8.57 -31.27 -7.90
CA ALA A 509 -9.39 -32.24 -7.16
C ALA A 509 -9.53 -31.95 -5.64
N ARG A 510 -10.80 -32.11 -5.18
CA ARG A 510 -11.37 -32.31 -3.81
C ARG A 510 -11.68 -31.06 -2.97
N LYS A 511 -12.96 -30.65 -2.82
CA LYS A 511 -14.07 -31.18 -1.96
C LYS A 511 -13.74 -31.08 -0.44
N GLY A 512 -14.53 -30.49 0.46
CA GLY A 512 -15.86 -29.85 0.46
C GLY A 512 -16.40 -29.66 1.90
N GLY A 513 -17.50 -28.90 2.06
CA GLY A 513 -18.41 -28.84 3.25
C GLY A 513 -18.28 -27.59 4.14
N LYS A 514 -19.17 -26.57 4.09
CA LYS A 514 -20.52 -26.42 4.72
C LYS A 514 -20.50 -26.65 6.25
N GLY A 515 -21.04 -25.81 7.16
CA GLY A 515 -21.83 -24.58 7.13
C GLY A 515 -22.68 -24.48 8.42
N GLY A 516 -22.99 -23.26 8.90
CA GLY A 516 -24.03 -22.91 9.88
C GLY A 516 -23.64 -22.96 11.38
N SER A 517 -24.23 -22.19 12.30
CA SER A 517 -25.23 -21.11 12.27
C SER A 517 -25.44 -20.55 13.69
N GLY A 518 -25.59 -19.21 13.81
CA GLY A 518 -26.57 -18.54 14.68
C GLY A 518 -26.36 -18.42 16.20
N GLY A 519 -26.45 -17.17 16.72
CA GLY A 519 -27.03 -16.94 18.06
C GLY A 519 -26.57 -15.72 18.89
N ARG A 520 -27.15 -14.54 18.63
CA ARG A 520 -27.56 -13.43 19.54
C ARG A 520 -26.97 -13.31 20.97
N ARG A 521 -26.40 -12.14 21.35
CA ARG A 521 -27.00 -11.11 22.27
C ARG A 521 -26.02 -10.01 22.75
N ASP A 522 -26.60 -8.81 22.82
CA ASP A 522 -26.48 -7.70 23.81
C ASP A 522 -25.13 -7.04 24.14
N GLN A 523 -25.08 -5.72 23.95
CA GLN A 523 -23.91 -4.86 24.21
C GLN A 523 -24.00 -4.18 25.57
N PHE A 524 -22.90 -4.26 26.34
CA PHE A 524 -22.60 -3.42 27.50
C PHE A 524 -21.86 -2.12 27.08
N PRO A 525 -21.87 -1.05 27.91
CA PRO A 525 -21.23 0.23 27.63
C PRO A 525 -19.70 0.14 27.62
N VAL A 526 -19.07 0.89 26.71
CA VAL A 526 -17.63 0.79 26.34
C VAL A 526 -16.68 1.46 27.36
N ASP A 527 -17.17 2.28 28.28
CA ASP A 527 -16.31 2.97 29.25
C ASP A 527 -15.80 2.05 30.38
N ASP A 528 -16.45 0.89 30.59
CA ASP A 528 -16.07 -0.09 31.63
C ASP A 528 -14.86 -0.96 31.21
N LEU A 529 -14.57 -1.04 29.91
CA LEU A 529 -13.58 -1.98 29.36
C LEU A 529 -12.13 -1.54 29.58
N ALA A 530 -11.85 -0.24 29.59
CA ALA A 530 -10.50 0.26 29.85
C ALA A 530 -10.08 0.00 31.31
N ASP A 531 -11.01 0.15 32.25
CA ASP A 531 -10.80 -0.12 33.67
C ASP A 531 -10.68 -1.63 33.93
N GLN A 532 -11.51 -2.45 33.28
CA GLN A 532 -11.40 -3.92 33.39
C GLN A 532 -10.06 -4.46 32.86
N ARG A 533 -9.46 -3.83 31.85
CA ARG A 533 -8.13 -4.21 31.36
C ARG A 533 -7.02 -3.97 32.37
N GLU A 534 -7.02 -2.82 33.06
CA GLU A 534 -6.00 -2.57 34.07
C GLU A 534 -6.17 -3.51 35.26
N VAL A 535 -7.42 -3.81 35.66
CA VAL A 535 -7.72 -4.82 36.67
C VAL A 535 -7.27 -6.23 36.23
N PHE A 536 -7.40 -6.54 34.94
CA PHE A 536 -6.88 -7.78 34.36
C PHE A 536 -5.36 -7.88 34.45
N PHE A 537 -4.64 -6.88 33.93
CA PHE A 537 -3.18 -6.87 33.99
C PHE A 537 -2.66 -6.86 35.42
N GLU A 538 -3.34 -6.19 36.34
CA GLU A 538 -2.99 -6.22 37.76
C GLU A 538 -3.18 -7.62 38.37
N SER A 539 -4.23 -8.34 37.99
CA SER A 539 -4.45 -9.72 38.44
C SER A 539 -3.41 -10.68 37.87
N VAL A 540 -3.01 -10.50 36.61
CA VAL A 540 -1.89 -11.23 35.99
C VAL A 540 -0.56 -10.92 36.68
N ARG A 541 -0.30 -9.65 37.04
CA ARG A 541 0.89 -9.24 37.82
C ARG A 541 0.91 -9.93 39.18
N ARG A 542 -0.19 -9.88 39.94
CA ARG A 542 -0.33 -10.55 41.25
C ARG A 542 -0.10 -12.06 41.15
N PHE A 543 -0.70 -12.71 40.15
CA PHE A 543 -0.47 -14.12 39.86
C PHE A 543 1.02 -14.44 39.68
N ALA A 544 1.73 -13.67 38.87
CA ALA A 544 3.14 -13.93 38.61
C ALA A 544 4.05 -13.58 39.79
N GLU A 545 3.71 -12.56 40.59
CA GLU A 545 4.45 -12.28 41.81
C GLU A 545 4.36 -13.44 42.81
N GLY A 546 3.18 -14.04 42.95
CA GLY A 546 3.00 -15.25 43.77
C GLY A 546 3.92 -16.39 43.36
N HIS A 547 3.99 -16.68 42.05
CA HIS A 547 4.83 -17.77 41.53
C HIS A 547 6.32 -17.41 41.44
N ARG A 548 6.67 -16.13 41.36
CA ARG A 548 8.07 -15.68 41.45
C ARG A 548 8.61 -15.92 42.86
N ARG A 549 7.78 -15.73 43.90
CA ARG A 549 8.16 -16.01 45.30
C ARG A 549 8.31 -17.51 45.58
N SER A 550 7.53 -18.37 44.93
CA SER A 550 7.71 -19.83 45.01
C SER A 550 8.89 -20.34 44.16
N GLY A 551 9.44 -19.52 43.26
CA GLY A 551 10.53 -19.89 42.35
C GLY A 551 10.05 -20.66 41.10
N GLU A 552 8.74 -20.70 40.85
CA GLU A 552 8.13 -21.54 39.82
C GLU A 552 8.07 -20.85 38.45
N ILE A 553 7.95 -19.52 38.42
CA ILE A 553 7.89 -18.72 37.18
C ILE A 553 8.95 -17.61 37.24
N ARG A 554 9.88 -17.58 36.26
CA ARG A 554 10.97 -16.59 36.25
C ARG A 554 10.73 -15.37 35.37
N ASN A 555 10.17 -15.53 34.16
CA ASN A 555 9.89 -14.39 33.28
C ASN A 555 8.43 -14.36 32.86
N MET A 556 7.82 -13.19 33.06
CA MET A 556 6.66 -12.75 32.34
C MET A 556 7.14 -11.80 31.23
N ARG A 557 6.69 -11.99 29.99
CA ARG A 557 6.93 -11.02 28.91
C ARG A 557 5.59 -10.52 28.41
N THR A 558 5.36 -9.22 28.55
CA THR A 558 4.29 -8.52 27.84
C THR A 558 4.80 -8.15 26.45
N LYS A 559 4.15 -8.65 25.40
CA LYS A 559 4.41 -8.22 24.01
C LYS A 559 3.49 -7.00 23.71
N PRO A 560 3.10 -6.59 22.48
CA PRO A 560 2.10 -5.53 22.31
C PRO A 560 0.92 -5.74 23.27
N LYS A 561 0.23 -4.66 23.67
CA LYS A 561 -0.64 -4.47 24.86
C LYS A 561 -1.67 -5.56 25.24
N ASP A 562 -1.70 -6.71 24.57
CA ASP A 562 -2.74 -7.73 24.63
C ASP A 562 -2.21 -9.17 24.87
N GLN A 563 -0.90 -9.37 25.12
CA GLN A 563 -0.31 -10.71 25.32
C GLN A 563 0.64 -10.79 26.50
N CYS A 564 0.55 -11.88 27.27
CA CYS A 564 1.44 -12.19 28.37
C CYS A 564 1.89 -13.67 28.34
N TRP A 565 3.21 -13.90 28.37
CA TRP A 565 3.79 -15.24 28.38
C TRP A 565 4.31 -15.63 29.76
N VAL A 566 4.08 -16.89 30.14
CA VAL A 566 4.60 -17.52 31.34
C VAL A 566 5.55 -18.64 30.94
N ASP A 567 6.81 -18.52 31.37
CA ASP A 567 7.90 -19.44 31.03
C ASP A 567 8.45 -20.10 32.30
N ILE A 568 8.51 -21.43 32.28
CA ILE A 568 9.09 -22.24 33.37
C ILE A 568 10.58 -22.39 33.11
N GLU A 569 11.38 -22.06 34.11
CA GLU A 569 12.83 -21.93 33.97
C GLU A 569 13.51 -23.22 33.48
N SER A 570 13.10 -24.37 34.02
CA SER A 570 13.68 -25.67 33.67
C SER A 570 13.52 -26.01 32.18
N TRP A 571 12.55 -25.41 31.48
CA TRP A 571 12.21 -25.69 30.08
C TRP A 571 12.92 -24.79 29.07
N ARG A 572 13.59 -23.71 29.48
CA ARG A 572 14.21 -22.74 28.55
C ARG A 572 15.27 -23.32 27.62
N ARG A 573 15.98 -24.33 28.11
CA ARG A 573 17.03 -25.06 27.38
C ARG A 573 16.49 -25.85 26.18
N LEU A 574 15.17 -25.98 26.03
CA LEU A 574 14.50 -26.73 24.97
C LEU A 574 14.28 -25.93 23.66
N GLY A 575 14.82 -24.72 23.57
CA GLY A 575 14.80 -23.91 22.34
C GLY A 575 13.46 -23.22 22.03
N LYS A 576 13.24 -22.94 20.74
CA LYS A 576 12.13 -22.09 20.24
C LYS A 576 10.74 -22.72 20.40
N TRP A 577 10.64 -24.03 20.30
CA TRP A 577 9.38 -24.77 20.24
C TRP A 577 8.90 -25.32 21.58
N ARG A 578 9.58 -24.94 22.67
CA ARG A 578 9.34 -25.46 24.02
C ARG A 578 7.90 -25.24 24.49
N PRO A 579 7.42 -26.05 25.45
CA PRO A 579 6.18 -25.79 26.16
C PRO A 579 6.17 -24.40 26.80
N LEU A 580 5.07 -23.67 26.69
CA LEU A 580 4.85 -22.37 27.33
C LEU A 580 3.37 -22.16 27.64
N TYR A 581 3.10 -21.21 28.53
CA TYR A 581 1.74 -20.76 28.80
C TYR A 581 1.55 -19.30 28.37
N GLU A 582 0.35 -18.97 27.90
CA GLU A 582 0.03 -17.65 27.35
C GLU A 582 -1.34 -17.17 27.82
N PHE A 583 -1.40 -15.94 28.31
CA PHE A 583 -2.62 -15.15 28.36
C PHE A 583 -2.70 -14.32 27.09
N TYR A 584 -3.85 -14.33 26.44
CA TYR A 584 -4.11 -13.53 25.26
C TYR A 584 -5.44 -12.81 25.44
N ASP A 585 -5.39 -11.49 25.46
CA ASP A 585 -6.56 -10.62 25.46
C ASP A 585 -7.07 -10.46 24.01
N LEU A 586 -8.16 -11.16 23.65
CA LEU A 586 -8.78 -11.13 22.31
C LEU A 586 -9.98 -10.20 22.32
N ILE A 587 -9.76 -8.89 22.20
CA ILE A 587 -10.89 -7.93 22.20
C ILE A 587 -11.66 -7.92 20.87
N GLU A 588 -11.01 -8.28 19.74
CA GLU A 588 -11.60 -7.98 18.41
C GLU A 588 -11.48 -9.10 17.36
N ARG A 589 -11.30 -10.37 17.74
CA ARG A 589 -11.47 -11.47 16.77
C ARG A 589 -12.93 -11.95 16.80
N GLN A 590 -13.64 -11.74 15.69
CA GLN A 590 -15.04 -12.17 15.50
C GLN A 590 -16.09 -11.46 16.38
N GLY A 591 -15.77 -10.30 16.96
CA GLY A 591 -16.73 -9.47 17.69
C GLY A 591 -17.13 -9.99 19.07
N ARG A 592 -16.32 -10.86 19.68
CA ARG A 592 -16.47 -11.27 21.08
C ARG A 592 -15.26 -10.77 21.85
N ASP A 593 -15.54 -10.14 22.98
CA ASP A 593 -14.55 -9.79 23.98
C ASP A 593 -14.27 -11.06 24.78
N GLU A 594 -13.12 -11.68 24.56
CA GLU A 594 -12.73 -12.94 25.18
C GLU A 594 -11.26 -12.87 25.63
N VAL A 595 -10.96 -13.46 26.78
CA VAL A 595 -9.59 -13.67 27.23
C VAL A 595 -9.28 -15.15 27.13
N THR A 596 -8.16 -15.51 26.49
CA THR A 596 -7.72 -16.91 26.44
C THR A 596 -6.56 -17.17 27.38
N VAL A 597 -6.62 -18.35 27.97
CA VAL A 597 -5.55 -18.97 28.76
C VAL A 597 -5.14 -20.21 28.01
N GLU A 598 -3.86 -20.31 27.66
CA GLU A 598 -3.37 -21.32 26.73
C GLU A 598 -2.10 -22.01 27.22
N PHE A 599 -2.00 -23.30 26.92
CA PHE A 599 -0.74 -24.04 26.88
C PHE A 599 -0.36 -24.25 25.41
N GLN A 600 0.90 -24.03 25.04
CA GLN A 600 1.37 -24.22 23.66
C GLN A 600 2.70 -24.98 23.63
N CYS A 601 2.86 -25.86 22.65
CA CYS A 601 4.14 -26.51 22.31
C CYS A 601 4.25 -26.79 20.80
N GLY A 602 5.47 -26.94 20.28
CA GLY A 602 5.69 -27.26 18.86
C GLY A 602 5.18 -28.65 18.48
N THR A 603 4.41 -28.76 17.40
CA THR A 603 3.78 -29.99 16.93
C THR A 603 4.78 -31.07 16.53
N ALA A 604 5.92 -30.69 15.92
CA ALA A 604 6.93 -31.65 15.46
C ALA A 604 7.75 -32.27 16.62
N PRO A 605 8.38 -31.49 17.52
CA PRO A 605 9.14 -32.06 18.64
C PRO A 605 8.27 -32.57 19.81
N TYR A 606 7.03 -32.07 19.96
CA TYR A 606 6.20 -32.33 21.16
C TYR A 606 4.81 -32.89 20.83
N GLY A 607 4.61 -33.49 19.66
CA GLY A 607 3.29 -33.99 19.24
C GLY A 607 2.65 -34.98 20.23
N ALA A 608 3.44 -35.90 20.79
CA ALA A 608 2.98 -36.86 21.80
C ALA A 608 2.56 -36.18 23.11
N LEU A 609 3.39 -35.25 23.60
CA LEU A 609 3.08 -34.42 24.78
C LEU A 609 1.79 -33.61 24.56
N ALA A 610 1.61 -33.05 23.36
CA ALA A 610 0.44 -32.26 23.05
C ALA A 610 -0.85 -33.10 23.06
N ASN A 611 -0.81 -34.35 22.59
CA ASN A 611 -1.95 -35.26 22.65
C ASN A 611 -2.27 -35.67 24.09
N LEU A 612 -1.24 -36.01 24.89
CA LEU A 612 -1.39 -36.34 26.31
C LEU A 612 -2.10 -35.23 27.08
N ILE A 613 -1.72 -33.97 26.83
CA ILE A 613 -2.32 -32.81 27.49
C ILE A 613 -3.73 -32.54 26.97
N LYS A 614 -4.00 -32.76 25.67
CA LYS A 614 -5.35 -32.62 25.09
C LYS A 614 -6.37 -33.59 25.68
N GLU A 615 -5.96 -34.82 26.01
CA GLU A 615 -6.84 -35.82 26.64
C GLU A 615 -7.36 -35.35 28.01
N GLN A 616 -6.61 -34.46 28.68
CA GLN A 616 -6.98 -33.91 29.97
C GLN A 616 -7.83 -32.63 29.88
N MET A 617 -8.11 -32.12 28.67
CA MET A 617 -8.77 -30.83 28.48
C MET A 617 -10.09 -30.69 29.25
N ALA A 618 -10.95 -31.72 29.20
CA ALA A 618 -12.25 -31.69 29.87
C ALA A 618 -12.11 -31.69 31.40
N VAL A 619 -11.12 -32.43 31.93
CA VAL A 619 -10.83 -32.49 33.37
C VAL A 619 -10.28 -31.16 33.85
N ILE A 620 -9.32 -30.59 33.12
CA ILE A 620 -8.73 -29.28 33.43
C ILE A 620 -9.80 -28.19 33.38
N ALA A 621 -10.65 -28.15 32.34
CA ALA A 621 -11.73 -27.17 32.23
C ALA A 621 -12.70 -27.22 33.43
N ALA A 622 -13.01 -28.42 33.93
CA ALA A 622 -13.93 -28.62 35.04
C ALA A 622 -13.38 -28.11 36.39
N GLU A 623 -12.07 -27.97 36.51
CA GLU A 623 -11.40 -27.48 37.72
C GLU A 623 -11.04 -25.99 37.65
N MET A 624 -11.05 -25.40 36.46
CA MET A 624 -10.77 -23.99 36.29
C MET A 624 -11.89 -23.13 36.89
N PRO A 625 -11.57 -22.14 37.74
CA PRO A 625 -12.55 -21.15 38.20
C PRO A 625 -13.10 -20.37 37.00
N GLY A 626 -14.34 -19.89 37.09
CA GLY A 626 -15.03 -19.23 35.98
C GLY A 626 -15.50 -20.15 34.84
N LEU A 627 -15.20 -21.46 34.91
CA LEU A 627 -15.65 -22.51 33.98
C LEU A 627 -15.48 -22.12 32.50
N PRO A 628 -14.24 -21.89 32.04
CA PRO A 628 -13.98 -21.44 30.68
C PRO A 628 -14.39 -22.49 29.66
N ARG A 629 -14.67 -22.01 28.44
CA ARG A 629 -14.97 -22.88 27.30
C ARG A 629 -13.67 -23.47 26.73
N PRO A 630 -13.51 -24.80 26.69
CA PRO A 630 -12.36 -25.41 26.02
C PRO A 630 -12.50 -25.28 24.49
N ASN A 631 -11.39 -24.99 23.80
CA ASN A 631 -11.32 -25.00 22.33
C ASN A 631 -10.54 -26.21 21.82
N VAL A 632 -11.19 -27.01 20.98
CA VAL A 632 -10.71 -28.29 20.43
C VAL A 632 -9.81 -28.12 19.20
N ASP A 633 -9.90 -26.99 18.48
CA ASP A 633 -9.22 -26.79 17.19
C ASP A 633 -7.97 -25.91 17.34
N THR A 634 -6.81 -26.55 17.53
CA THR A 634 -5.66 -25.85 18.14
C THR A 634 -4.31 -26.13 17.50
N THR A 635 -4.25 -26.72 16.31
CA THR A 635 -3.00 -26.73 15.53
C THR A 635 -2.91 -25.48 14.68
N THR A 636 -1.89 -24.65 14.90
CA THR A 636 -1.67 -23.46 14.08
C THR A 636 -1.01 -23.81 12.75
N PRO A 637 -1.18 -22.99 11.70
CA PRO A 637 -0.44 -23.14 10.44
C PRO A 637 1.09 -23.13 10.62
N LYS A 638 1.58 -22.57 11.74
CA LYS A 638 3.00 -22.51 12.09
C LYS A 638 3.49 -23.75 12.85
N GLY A 639 2.71 -24.84 12.92
CA GLY A 639 3.15 -26.08 13.56
C GLY A 639 3.25 -26.00 15.09
N TRP A 640 2.35 -25.24 15.72
CA TRP A 640 2.14 -25.28 17.17
C TRP A 640 0.85 -26.02 17.50
N THR A 641 0.88 -26.86 18.52
CA THR A 641 -0.31 -27.43 19.14
C THR A 641 -0.64 -26.64 20.39
N ARG A 642 -1.92 -26.31 20.59
CA ARG A 642 -2.38 -25.54 21.74
C ARG A 642 -3.44 -26.29 22.54
N LEU A 643 -3.56 -25.94 23.81
CA LEU A 643 -4.71 -26.26 24.64
C LEU A 643 -5.26 -24.91 25.11
N GLN A 644 -6.39 -24.50 24.56
CA GLN A 644 -6.93 -23.15 24.73
C GLN A 644 -8.23 -23.19 25.54
N PHE A 645 -8.32 -22.33 26.55
CA PHE A 645 -9.50 -22.11 27.36
C PHE A 645 -9.91 -20.65 27.23
N THR A 646 -11.18 -20.43 26.94
CA THR A 646 -11.72 -19.11 26.62
C THR A 646 -12.67 -18.62 27.72
N TYR A 647 -12.36 -17.46 28.28
CA TYR A 647 -13.20 -16.71 29.19
C TYR A 647 -13.92 -15.59 28.45
N PRO A 648 -15.16 -15.22 28.81
CA PRO A 648 -15.73 -13.96 28.36
C PRO A 648 -14.90 -12.79 28.92
N GLY A 649 -14.81 -11.68 28.19
CA GLY A 649 -14.06 -10.48 28.62
C GLY A 649 -14.60 -9.86 29.91
N THR A 650 -15.85 -10.16 30.26
CA THR A 650 -16.48 -9.79 31.53
C THR A 650 -16.16 -10.74 32.69
N ALA A 651 -15.41 -11.83 32.47
CA ALA A 651 -15.03 -12.74 33.54
C ALA A 651 -14.16 -12.04 34.58
N ASN A 652 -14.29 -12.44 35.84
CA ASN A 652 -13.48 -11.86 36.90
C ASN A 652 -11.98 -12.15 36.62
N PRO A 653 -11.13 -11.13 36.54
CA PRO A 653 -9.71 -11.34 36.30
C PRO A 653 -9.00 -12.31 37.24
N ASP A 654 -9.43 -12.39 38.50
CA ASP A 654 -8.89 -13.35 39.47
C ASP A 654 -9.30 -14.79 39.14
N GLU A 655 -10.46 -15.00 38.51
CA GLU A 655 -10.86 -16.31 37.98
C GLU A 655 -10.00 -16.69 36.76
N ILE A 656 -9.76 -15.74 35.82
CA ILE A 656 -8.92 -16.00 34.65
C ILE A 656 -7.48 -16.37 35.10
N ALA A 657 -6.92 -15.60 36.03
CA ALA A 657 -5.61 -15.89 36.62
C ALA A 657 -5.60 -17.23 37.39
N GLY A 658 -6.68 -17.56 38.11
CA GLY A 658 -6.87 -18.86 38.75
C GLY A 658 -6.94 -20.01 37.74
N GLY A 659 -7.54 -19.79 36.58
CA GLY A 659 -7.55 -20.72 35.45
C GLY A 659 -6.16 -21.06 34.94
N MET A 660 -5.31 -20.05 34.78
CA MET A 660 -3.90 -20.25 34.42
C MET A 660 -3.16 -21.08 35.47
N ARG A 661 -3.41 -20.85 36.76
CA ARG A 661 -2.82 -21.66 37.83
C ARG A 661 -3.22 -23.13 37.71
N VAL A 662 -4.52 -23.42 37.54
CA VAL A 662 -5.00 -24.80 37.33
C VAL A 662 -4.36 -25.43 36.10
N LEU A 663 -4.23 -24.68 35.00
CA LEU A 663 -3.58 -25.16 33.78
C LEU A 663 -2.14 -25.57 34.03
N ILE A 664 -1.37 -24.73 34.72
CA ILE A 664 0.04 -24.99 35.07
C ILE A 664 0.13 -26.19 35.99
N ASP A 665 -0.63 -26.21 37.09
CA ASP A 665 -0.57 -27.26 38.12
C ASP A 665 -0.90 -28.64 37.53
N ARG A 666 -1.87 -28.70 36.62
CA ARG A 666 -2.28 -29.96 35.99
C ARG A 666 -1.31 -30.44 34.93
N THR A 667 -0.78 -29.55 34.11
CA THR A 667 0.04 -29.97 32.96
C THR A 667 1.52 -30.07 33.28
N ARG A 668 2.02 -29.33 34.28
CA ARG A 668 3.46 -29.24 34.55
C ARG A 668 4.10 -30.59 34.86
N ARG A 669 3.47 -31.40 35.71
CA ARG A 669 4.02 -32.72 36.07
C ARG A 669 4.16 -33.60 34.84
N ASP A 670 3.17 -33.60 33.96
CA ASP A 670 3.19 -34.42 32.75
C ASP A 670 4.24 -33.93 31.77
N VAL A 671 4.41 -32.60 31.64
CA VAL A 671 5.51 -32.02 30.87
C VAL A 671 6.86 -32.42 31.45
N ASP A 672 7.06 -32.30 32.77
CA ASP A 672 8.33 -32.66 33.42
C ASP A 672 8.65 -34.15 33.31
N VAL A 673 7.65 -35.04 33.47
CA VAL A 673 7.81 -36.49 33.26
C VAL A 673 8.14 -36.80 31.81
N TRP A 674 7.39 -36.23 30.88
CA TRP A 674 7.64 -36.45 29.45
C TRP A 674 9.03 -35.97 29.04
N LEU A 675 9.47 -34.81 29.54
CA LEU A 675 10.81 -34.28 29.29
C LEU A 675 11.91 -35.12 29.95
N ALA A 676 11.67 -35.73 31.11
CA ALA A 676 12.64 -36.65 31.71
C ALA A 676 12.81 -37.93 30.88
N GLU A 677 11.72 -38.40 30.27
CA GLU A 677 11.70 -39.62 29.45
C GLU A 677 12.23 -39.38 28.03
N HIS A 678 11.99 -38.19 27.45
CA HIS A 678 12.24 -37.92 26.02
C HIS A 678 13.23 -36.78 25.75
N GLY A 679 13.61 -35.99 26.77
CA GLY A 679 14.40 -34.76 26.64
C GLY A 679 15.93 -34.92 26.68
N ASN A 680 16.44 -36.17 26.70
CA ASN A 680 17.87 -36.48 26.55
C ASN A 680 18.26 -36.84 25.09
N ALA A 681 17.40 -36.58 24.11
CA ALA A 681 17.64 -36.83 22.69
C ALA A 681 18.10 -35.56 21.95
#